data_AF-A0AAJ1PE93-F1
#
_entry.id   AF-A0AAJ1PE93-F1
#
_cell.length_a   1.000
_cell.length_b   1.000
_cell.length_c   1.000
_cell.angle_alpha   90.00
_cell.angle_beta   90.00
_cell.angle_gamma   90.00
#
_symmetry.space_group_name_H-M   'P 1'
#
loop_
_entity.id
_entity.type
_entity.pdbx_description
1 polymer ?
#
loop_
_entity_poly.entity_id
_entity_poly.type
_entity_poly.pdbx_seq_one_letter_code
_entity_poly.pdbx_strand_id
1 'polypeptide(L)'
;GPAIEYLEFKNGQYYDLKGITFGNIVTPTLLTHTDQITTTLTTIQNTLNTFNPRAQAVQSKSAIFQRWEANGQGASPDERPDASMIINDIQLNITKRARSIFGGHYTVVQALKADVIYTHFKDQDVVAENGTTQKVTENVNQVIGAEWGEMIFAQNSNGSTLLNGNGGNDEIYAGAHQDFIYGGEGSDLIQSFSGYSLTDAAATAYSNDYYRGGSGNDDIRGTMSTQANDRLYGDDGDDKISGYARSYMSGGAGNDTFLGESGGGWVDATSTDKDYRIMEGGLGNDTYYFAEKKNSMDLYATILEYKNQGTDEINVSGGINYFDLSQYNEVENLFVAEFEETGLTNQFFGNSLNNKFTLYTPNKTIIDGREGVDTIGYENAFDMIKVNLSLTTEQDTGMGKHILTNIENIVGSAYNDTLIGSTANNTLNGGAGADRMEGGLGNDIYYVDNASDVIVEAANAGTDLVYSTITYTLTAEVENLSLQGTASINATGNALNNIIYSNAGNNIIDGGAGVDTVAYSGATAAVTVNLSNAAAQATGGAGSDTLKNIENLTGSNYNDTLIGNTANNTLNGGIGADRMEGGLGNDTYYVDNVSDIIVEAAGGGTDLVYSTVTHTLAAEVEDLNLQGTASINATGNALNNTIYSNVGNNIIDGGAGTDTVTYLNSAAAVTVNLSNVAAQSTGGAGSDTLLNVENLTGSNYNDTLIGNTANNTLNGSVGADRMEGGLGNDTYYVDNASDIIVEAANGGTDLVYSTVTHTLAAEVENLSLQGTASINATGNVLNNTIYSNAGNNIIDGGAGVDTVAYSGATAAVTVNLSNTAAQATGGSGLDTLLNVENLTGSAYNDTLIGNTANNTLNGGVGADRMEGGLGNDTYYVDNASDVVVEAASGGTDLVYATVSHTLAAEVENLSLQGTASINATGNALNNIIYTNAGNNIIDGGAGIDTVTYANATSAITVNLSNTAAQATGGSGSDTLLNVENLTGSKYNDILTGNSGINVLDGGIGNDTLTGDKGNDNYIFARGSNMDTIVENDATAGNKDTLSFGSNIAANQLWFTKTGNNLEVSVIGTTDKAVIKDWYLGNAYHVEELKSGNGLTLLDSQVQNLVNAMASLTPPAVGQTSLSADYQTKLNPVITANWK
;
A
#
# COMPACT_ATOMS: atom_id res chain seq x y z
N GLY A 1 -33.25 28.91 21.38
CA GLY A 1 -34.15 28.02 20.62
C GLY A 1 -33.69 27.97 19.17
N PRO A 2 -33.86 26.85 18.45
CA PRO A 2 -32.76 25.93 18.15
C PRO A 2 -32.36 25.90 16.67
N ALA A 3 -31.07 25.67 16.41
CA ALA A 3 -30.53 24.90 15.28
C ALA A 3 -29.02 24.72 15.55
N ILE A 4 -28.65 23.58 16.13
CA ILE A 4 -27.27 23.12 16.26
C ILE A 4 -26.93 22.43 14.93
N GLU A 5 -25.97 22.96 14.18
CA GLU A 5 -25.39 22.29 13.01
C GLU A 5 -24.28 21.34 13.50
N TYR A 6 -24.46 20.04 13.27
CA TYR A 6 -23.42 19.03 13.50
C TYR A 6 -22.55 18.92 12.24
N LEU A 7 -21.26 19.20 12.40
CA LEU A 7 -20.20 18.86 11.44
C LEU A 7 -19.46 17.66 12.04
N GLU A 8 -19.43 16.54 11.34
CA GLU A 8 -18.58 15.41 11.71
C GLU A 8 -17.35 15.38 10.78
N PHE A 9 -16.17 15.32 11.39
CA PHE A 9 -14.90 15.24 10.69
C PHE A 9 -14.46 13.78 10.63
N LYS A 10 -14.40 13.22 9.43
CA LYS A 10 -13.86 11.87 9.19
C LYS A 10 -12.98 11.91 7.94
N ASN A 11 -11.76 11.39 8.08
CA ASN A 11 -10.76 11.27 7.00
C ASN A 11 -10.49 12.58 6.21
N GLY A 12 -10.39 13.72 6.89
CA GLY A 12 -9.89 14.96 6.26
C GLY A 12 -10.84 15.70 5.33
N GLN A 13 -12.15 15.38 5.33
CA GLN A 13 -13.17 16.04 4.51
C GLN A 13 -14.42 16.42 5.35
N TYR A 14 -15.17 17.44 4.90
CA TYR A 14 -16.40 17.92 5.55
C TYR A 14 -17.65 17.33 4.90
N TYR A 15 -18.56 16.76 5.69
CA TYR A 15 -19.86 16.26 5.23
C TYR A 15 -21.01 17.14 5.78
N ASP A 16 -21.95 17.53 4.92
CA ASP A 16 -23.19 18.23 5.33
C ASP A 16 -24.30 17.20 5.57
N LEU A 17 -24.78 17.08 6.81
CA LEU A 17 -25.85 16.17 7.22
C LEU A 17 -27.25 16.82 7.20
N LYS A 18 -27.53 17.70 6.23
CA LYS A 18 -28.88 18.21 6.00
C LYS A 18 -29.78 17.15 5.37
N GLY A 19 -30.43 16.35 6.22
CA GLY A 19 -31.64 15.61 5.88
C GLY A 19 -31.76 14.22 6.46
N ILE A 20 -31.85 14.08 7.79
CA ILE A 20 -32.26 12.81 8.42
C ILE A 20 -33.64 13.00 9.06
N THR A 21 -34.64 12.33 8.49
CA THR A 21 -35.87 11.96 9.20
C THR A 21 -35.89 10.44 9.32
N PHE A 22 -36.24 9.93 10.49
CA PHE A 22 -36.27 8.50 10.82
C PHE A 22 -36.96 7.65 9.73
N GLY A 23 -36.21 6.71 9.16
CA GLY A 23 -36.72 5.63 8.31
C GLY A 23 -36.62 5.87 6.81
N ASN A 24 -35.40 5.89 6.24
CA ASN A 24 -35.01 5.26 4.96
C ASN A 24 -33.56 5.61 4.61
N ILE A 25 -32.81 4.62 4.10
CA ILE A 25 -31.40 4.71 3.72
C ILE A 25 -31.29 5.33 2.32
N VAL A 26 -30.61 6.47 2.20
CA VAL A 26 -30.06 6.99 0.93
C VAL A 26 -28.69 7.62 1.22
N THR A 27 -27.70 7.26 0.41
CA THR A 27 -26.28 7.66 0.45
C THR A 27 -26.06 9.18 0.24
N PRO A 28 -25.16 9.83 1.01
CA PRO A 28 -24.89 11.27 0.88
C PRO A 28 -24.04 11.59 -0.37
N THR A 29 -24.33 12.74 -0.99
CA THR A 29 -23.73 13.21 -2.26
C THR A 29 -22.48 14.06 -2.01
N LEU A 30 -21.41 13.79 -2.76
CA LEU A 30 -20.15 14.54 -2.73
C LEU A 30 -20.31 15.95 -3.36
N LEU A 31 -19.93 17.00 -2.63
CA LEU A 31 -19.87 18.37 -3.15
C LEU A 31 -18.55 18.59 -3.93
N THR A 32 -18.56 18.38 -5.25
CA THR A 32 -17.48 18.87 -6.12
C THR A 32 -17.73 20.34 -6.47
N HIS A 33 -16.93 21.27 -5.94
CA HIS A 33 -16.95 22.68 -6.34
C HIS A 33 -15.53 23.24 -6.48
N THR A 34 -14.96 23.06 -7.68
CA THR A 34 -13.67 23.63 -8.11
C THR A 34 -13.80 25.06 -8.65
N ASP A 35 -14.92 25.77 -8.47
CA ASP A 35 -15.15 27.05 -9.17
C ASP A 35 -15.66 28.24 -8.32
N GLN A 36 -15.45 28.27 -6.99
CA GLN A 36 -15.82 29.45 -6.18
C GLN A 36 -14.85 29.92 -5.08
N ILE A 37 -13.59 29.48 -5.08
CA ILE A 37 -12.60 30.00 -4.10
C ILE A 37 -11.83 31.23 -4.61
N THR A 38 -11.79 31.49 -5.92
CA THR A 38 -10.98 32.61 -6.46
C THR A 38 -11.70 33.96 -6.47
N THR A 39 -13.02 34.00 -6.28
CA THR A 39 -13.80 35.26 -6.40
C THR A 39 -14.17 35.90 -5.05
N THR A 40 -14.05 35.16 -3.94
CA THR A 40 -14.41 35.68 -2.60
C THR A 40 -13.20 36.26 -1.85
N LEU A 41 -11.98 35.77 -2.10
CA LEU A 41 -10.77 36.35 -1.50
C LEU A 41 -10.44 37.73 -2.08
N THR A 42 -10.70 37.94 -3.37
CA THR A 42 -10.44 39.24 -4.03
C THR A 42 -11.47 40.30 -3.64
N THR A 43 -12.69 39.91 -3.25
CA THR A 43 -13.74 40.85 -2.84
C THR A 43 -13.66 41.20 -1.34
N ILE A 44 -13.20 40.27 -0.49
CA ILE A 44 -12.93 40.55 0.92
C ILE A 44 -11.67 41.41 1.07
N GLN A 45 -10.61 41.15 0.30
CA GLN A 45 -9.40 41.99 0.30
C GLN A 45 -9.68 43.42 -0.20
N ASN A 46 -10.59 43.59 -1.17
CA ASN A 46 -10.93 44.92 -1.69
C ASN A 46 -11.92 45.69 -0.80
N THR A 47 -12.69 45.01 0.06
CA THR A 47 -13.60 45.66 1.01
C THR A 47 -12.88 46.02 2.33
N LEU A 48 -11.86 45.25 2.75
CA LEU A 48 -10.99 45.64 3.89
C LEU A 48 -10.13 46.87 3.59
N ASN A 49 -9.75 47.08 2.32
CA ASN A 49 -8.91 48.20 1.90
C ASN A 49 -9.65 49.55 1.75
N THR A 50 -10.98 49.60 1.94
CA THR A 50 -11.76 50.84 1.76
C THR A 50 -12.15 51.56 3.06
N PHE A 51 -11.78 51.06 4.25
CA PHE A 51 -12.18 51.67 5.53
C PHE A 51 -11.08 52.23 6.45
N ASN A 52 -9.84 52.42 5.97
CA ASN A 52 -8.83 53.14 6.78
C ASN A 52 -7.80 53.95 5.95
N PRO A 53 -7.97 55.27 5.78
CA PRO A 53 -7.07 56.08 4.95
C PRO A 53 -5.76 56.53 5.66
N ARG A 54 -5.09 55.69 6.46
CA ARG A 54 -3.79 56.04 7.10
C ARG A 54 -2.68 54.98 7.08
N ALA A 55 -2.81 53.90 6.31
CA ALA A 55 -1.77 52.85 6.21
C ALA A 55 -0.95 52.87 4.90
N GLN A 56 -0.71 54.05 4.30
CA GLN A 56 0.25 54.21 3.20
C GLN A 56 1.08 55.48 3.37
N ALA A 57 2.07 55.44 4.26
CA ALA A 57 3.29 56.26 4.20
C ALA A 57 4.23 55.97 5.39
N VAL A 58 4.76 54.75 5.52
CA VAL A 58 6.05 54.47 6.20
C VAL A 58 6.67 53.20 5.60
N GLN A 59 7.01 53.24 4.31
CA GLN A 59 8.15 52.47 3.80
C GLN A 59 9.34 53.44 3.73
N SER A 60 10.06 53.57 4.84
CA SER A 60 11.40 54.16 4.82
C SER A 60 12.29 53.38 5.77
N LYS A 61 13.05 52.46 5.17
CA LYS A 61 14.21 51.78 5.75
C LYS A 61 15.06 52.77 6.56
N SER A 62 15.40 52.42 7.79
CA SER A 62 16.30 53.21 8.63
C SER A 62 17.73 53.21 8.07
N ALA A 63 18.34 54.40 7.95
CA ALA A 63 19.69 54.63 7.45
C ALA A 63 20.81 54.02 8.34
N ILE A 64 20.45 53.42 9.47
CA ILE A 64 21.38 52.75 10.39
C ILE A 64 21.75 51.35 9.86
N PHE A 65 20.79 50.65 9.24
CA PHE A 65 21.02 49.31 8.68
C PHE A 65 21.95 49.35 7.45
N GLN A 66 21.92 50.44 6.67
CA GLN A 66 22.81 50.63 5.51
C GLN A 66 24.26 50.98 5.88
N ARG A 67 24.55 51.37 7.14
CA ARG A 67 25.93 51.66 7.59
C ARG A 67 26.65 50.43 8.12
N TRP A 68 25.92 49.41 8.57
CA TRP A 68 26.48 48.18 9.10
C TRP A 68 26.92 47.21 7.99
N GLU A 69 26.18 47.12 6.88
CA GLU A 69 26.55 46.28 5.71
C GLU A 69 27.70 46.86 4.86
N ALA A 70 28.09 48.13 5.05
CA ALA A 70 29.05 48.79 4.16
C ALA A 70 30.53 48.68 4.57
N ASN A 71 30.87 48.15 5.75
CA ASN A 71 32.27 48.03 6.21
C ASN A 71 32.62 46.59 6.59
N GLY A 72 33.28 45.90 5.67
CA GLY A 72 33.77 44.53 5.87
C GLY A 72 34.88 44.42 6.93
N GLN A 73 34.85 43.26 7.61
CA GLN A 73 35.89 42.61 8.42
C GLN A 73 36.41 43.31 9.70
N GLY A 74 36.10 42.66 10.84
CA GLY A 74 37.01 42.49 11.98
C GLY A 74 36.75 43.36 13.22
N ALA A 75 35.97 42.84 14.20
CA ALA A 75 36.06 43.21 15.62
C ALA A 75 35.32 42.18 16.53
N SER A 76 35.72 42.15 17.81
CA SER A 76 35.53 41.15 18.90
C SER A 76 34.08 40.94 19.41
N PRO A 77 33.74 39.84 20.12
CA PRO A 77 32.37 39.43 20.48
C PRO A 77 31.54 40.29 21.45
N ASP A 78 31.96 41.49 21.86
CA ASP A 78 31.28 42.27 22.92
C ASP A 78 30.50 43.52 22.44
N GLU A 79 30.18 43.65 21.15
CA GLU A 79 29.39 44.78 20.61
C GLU A 79 28.26 44.35 19.64
N ARG A 80 27.35 43.46 20.08
CA ARG A 80 26.04 43.28 19.42
C ARG A 80 25.00 44.24 20.03
N PRO A 81 24.21 44.99 19.24
CA PRO A 81 23.18 45.88 19.78
C PRO A 81 22.02 45.07 20.36
N ASP A 82 21.63 45.41 21.59
CA ASP A 82 20.49 44.88 22.33
C ASP A 82 19.15 45.33 21.71
N ALA A 83 18.19 44.41 21.67
CA ALA A 83 16.81 44.61 21.22
C ALA A 83 16.07 45.70 22.03
N SER A 84 16.59 46.09 23.19
CA SER A 84 16.07 47.19 24.03
C SER A 84 16.13 48.59 23.38
N MET A 85 16.98 48.81 22.35
CA MET A 85 17.04 50.10 21.65
C MET A 85 16.07 50.24 20.47
N ILE A 86 15.47 49.15 19.98
CA ILE A 86 14.46 49.19 18.90
C ILE A 86 13.06 49.43 19.47
N ILE A 87 12.79 48.93 20.67
CA ILE A 87 11.52 49.11 21.38
C ILE A 87 11.35 50.58 21.82
N ASN A 88 12.40 51.20 22.36
CA ASN A 88 12.34 52.58 22.84
C ASN A 88 12.08 53.64 21.73
N ASP A 89 12.48 53.37 20.48
CA ASP A 89 12.25 54.29 19.36
C ASP A 89 10.87 54.09 18.68
N ILE A 90 10.24 52.92 18.90
CA ILE A 90 8.85 52.63 18.50
C ILE A 90 7.87 53.21 19.52
N GLN A 91 8.16 53.10 20.83
CA GLN A 91 7.37 53.72 21.90
C GLN A 91 7.29 55.25 21.75
N LEU A 92 8.41 55.93 21.41
CA LEU A 92 8.45 57.40 21.29
C LEU A 92 7.70 57.93 20.05
N ASN A 93 7.47 57.10 19.02
CA ASN A 93 6.76 57.49 17.80
C ASN A 93 5.26 57.17 17.84
N ILE A 94 4.83 56.19 18.63
CA ILE A 94 3.40 55.88 18.86
C ILE A 94 2.75 56.98 19.74
N THR A 95 3.46 57.47 20.77
CA THR A 95 2.98 58.56 21.66
C THR A 95 2.84 59.92 20.96
N LYS A 96 3.43 60.09 19.77
CA LYS A 96 3.30 61.31 18.94
C LYS A 96 2.11 61.28 17.98
N ARG A 97 1.56 60.10 17.62
CA ARG A 97 0.49 59.99 16.60
C ARG A 97 -0.93 59.92 17.15
N ALA A 98 -1.11 59.56 18.42
CA ALA A 98 -2.42 59.66 19.11
C ALA A 98 -2.91 61.11 19.30
N ARG A 99 -2.02 62.11 19.12
CA ARG A 99 -2.34 63.54 19.23
C ARG A 99 -2.85 64.21 17.94
N SER A 100 -3.10 63.45 16.86
CA SER A 100 -3.31 64.02 15.50
C SER A 100 -4.60 63.57 14.77
N ILE A 101 -5.56 62.89 15.41
CA ILE A 101 -6.86 62.53 14.78
C ILE A 101 -8.07 63.28 15.37
N PHE A 102 -7.86 64.21 16.31
CA PHE A 102 -8.73 65.37 16.45
C PHE A 102 -7.87 66.63 16.54
N GLY A 103 -7.43 67.11 15.37
CA GLY A 103 -6.90 68.46 15.25
C GLY A 103 -7.97 69.48 15.62
N GLY A 104 -7.65 70.63 16.18
CA GLY A 104 -6.35 71.16 16.55
C GLY A 104 -6.55 72.65 16.83
N HIS A 105 -5.85 73.19 17.82
CA HIS A 105 -5.46 74.59 17.83
C HIS A 105 -4.26 74.81 18.77
N TYR A 106 -3.20 75.33 18.15
CA TYR A 106 -2.10 76.13 18.66
C TYR A 106 -0.79 75.52 19.21
N THR A 107 0.25 76.27 18.82
CA THR A 107 1.68 76.08 18.78
C THR A 107 2.40 76.35 20.11
N VAL A 108 3.44 75.55 20.33
CA VAL A 108 4.73 75.82 21.01
C VAL A 108 4.90 77.23 21.60
N VAL A 109 5.02 77.35 22.93
CA VAL A 109 6.21 77.84 23.68
C VAL A 109 6.03 77.44 25.17
N GLN A 110 7.12 77.01 25.80
CA GLN A 110 7.25 76.78 27.25
C GLN A 110 6.75 77.97 28.11
N ALA A 111 6.44 77.64 29.36
CA ALA A 111 6.26 78.52 30.51
C ALA A 111 4.83 78.95 30.83
N LEU A 112 4.51 78.71 32.11
CA LEU A 112 3.49 79.35 32.94
C LEU A 112 2.04 78.88 32.80
N LYS A 113 1.54 78.46 33.97
CA LYS A 113 0.17 78.53 34.51
C LYS A 113 -0.74 77.37 34.14
N ALA A 114 -1.17 76.57 35.11
CA ALA A 114 -2.12 76.91 36.19
C ALA A 114 -3.53 77.13 35.66
N ASP A 115 -4.49 76.52 36.37
CA ASP A 115 -5.95 76.63 36.25
C ASP A 115 -6.52 75.83 35.06
N VAL A 116 -7.47 74.89 35.20
CA VAL A 116 -8.81 75.01 35.82
C VAL A 116 -9.31 73.56 36.01
N ILE A 117 -9.35 72.99 37.22
CA ILE A 117 -10.35 73.20 38.29
C ILE A 117 -11.79 72.89 37.82
N TYR A 118 -12.34 71.75 38.25
CA TYR A 118 -13.77 71.68 38.54
C TYR A 118 -14.01 72.70 39.65
N THR A 119 -14.58 73.84 39.31
CA THR A 119 -14.84 74.93 40.25
C THR A 119 -15.96 74.53 41.20
N HIS A 120 -15.57 73.87 42.28
CA HIS A 120 -16.05 74.16 43.63
C HIS A 120 -15.01 73.65 44.67
N PHE A 121 -13.85 74.30 44.73
CA PHE A 121 -13.07 74.33 45.96
C PHE A 121 -13.93 75.01 47.02
N LYS A 122 -14.62 74.21 47.84
CA LYS A 122 -15.13 74.67 49.14
C LYS A 122 -14.02 74.40 50.13
N ASP A 123 -13.27 75.42 50.54
CA ASP A 123 -12.50 75.64 51.79
C ASP A 123 -11.95 74.44 52.63
N GLN A 124 -11.88 73.20 52.13
CA GLN A 124 -11.65 71.97 52.89
C GLN A 124 -10.95 70.88 52.05
N ASP A 125 -9.82 71.20 51.40
CA ASP A 125 -8.93 70.24 50.73
C ASP A 125 -7.51 70.32 51.33
N VAL A 126 -6.82 69.17 51.47
CA VAL A 126 -5.48 69.07 52.11
C VAL A 126 -4.45 68.51 51.12
N VAL A 127 -3.27 69.13 51.01
CA VAL A 127 -2.13 68.64 50.24
C VAL A 127 -0.98 68.32 51.19
N ALA A 128 -0.40 67.12 51.09
CA ALA A 128 0.67 66.66 51.97
C ALA A 128 2.04 67.32 51.65
N GLU A 129 2.91 67.42 52.66
CA GLU A 129 4.32 67.77 52.48
C GLU A 129 5.16 66.48 52.58
N ASN A 130 6.20 66.35 51.75
CA ASN A 130 6.96 65.10 51.56
C ASN A 130 7.35 64.40 52.87
N GLY A 131 7.00 63.11 52.98
CA GLY A 131 7.47 62.22 54.05
C GLY A 131 6.87 62.49 55.43
N THR A 132 5.66 63.05 55.51
CA THR A 132 4.97 63.37 56.78
C THR A 132 3.66 62.60 56.97
N THR A 133 3.27 62.36 58.22
CA THR A 133 1.94 61.78 58.54
C THR A 133 0.88 62.88 58.50
N GLN A 134 -0.10 62.75 57.61
CA GLN A 134 -1.24 63.65 57.50
C GLN A 134 -2.45 63.05 58.21
N LYS A 135 -2.76 63.54 59.42
CA LYS A 135 -3.95 63.13 60.16
C LYS A 135 -5.05 64.19 60.04
N VAL A 136 -6.14 63.82 59.37
CA VAL A 136 -7.28 64.69 59.09
C VAL A 136 -8.44 64.36 60.04
N THR A 137 -8.81 65.33 60.89
CA THR A 137 -9.82 65.18 61.97
C THR A 137 -11.10 66.01 61.78
N GLU A 138 -11.26 66.72 60.66
CA GLU A 138 -12.47 67.48 60.32
C GLU A 138 -13.02 67.02 58.94
N ASN A 139 -14.21 67.49 58.53
CA ASN A 139 -14.79 67.15 57.22
C ASN A 139 -13.91 67.73 56.10
N VAL A 140 -13.32 66.89 55.25
CA VAL A 140 -12.48 67.29 54.10
C VAL A 140 -12.98 66.54 52.87
N ASN A 141 -13.02 67.17 51.71
CA ASN A 141 -13.52 66.53 50.49
C ASN A 141 -12.41 65.72 49.77
N GLN A 142 -11.16 66.20 49.84
CA GLN A 142 -10.01 65.53 49.23
C GLN A 142 -8.70 65.71 50.01
N VAL A 143 -7.87 64.66 50.07
CA VAL A 143 -6.46 64.68 50.50
C VAL A 143 -5.58 64.18 49.37
N ILE A 144 -4.53 64.92 49.02
CA ILE A 144 -3.58 64.59 47.96
C ILE A 144 -2.16 64.52 48.55
N GLY A 145 -1.48 63.39 48.40
CA GLY A 145 -0.11 63.10 48.80
C GLY A 145 0.94 63.75 47.88
N ALA A 146 2.22 63.58 48.20
CA ALA A 146 3.34 64.10 47.44
C ALA A 146 4.01 62.97 46.61
N GLU A 147 5.30 63.10 46.26
CA GLU A 147 6.02 62.10 45.43
C GLU A 147 6.93 61.15 46.26
N TRP A 148 6.77 61.09 47.59
CA TRP A 148 7.59 60.27 48.51
C TRP A 148 6.66 59.50 49.46
N GLY A 149 7.11 58.43 50.12
CA GLY A 149 6.21 57.64 50.98
C GLY A 149 5.64 58.40 52.19
N GLU A 150 4.31 58.45 52.29
CA GLU A 150 3.53 59.17 53.31
C GLU A 150 2.55 58.26 54.06
N MET A 151 2.06 58.74 55.21
CA MET A 151 0.95 58.10 55.91
C MET A 151 -0.25 59.04 55.94
N ILE A 152 -1.36 58.66 55.31
CA ILE A 152 -2.58 59.48 55.20
C ILE A 152 -3.68 58.87 56.08
N PHE A 153 -4.27 59.65 57.00
CA PHE A 153 -5.32 59.19 57.93
C PHE A 153 -6.56 60.09 57.89
N ALA A 154 -7.73 59.56 57.53
CA ALA A 154 -9.03 60.27 57.58
C ALA A 154 -10.00 59.62 58.58
N GLN A 155 -10.15 60.19 59.79
CA GLN A 155 -10.88 59.52 60.91
C GLN A 155 -12.29 60.04 61.23
N ASN A 156 -12.73 61.22 60.76
CA ASN A 156 -14.03 61.82 61.15
C ASN A 156 -14.61 62.79 60.07
N SER A 157 -14.69 62.38 58.81
CA SER A 157 -15.43 63.13 57.79
C SER A 157 -16.91 62.73 57.84
N ASN A 158 -17.87 63.67 57.83
CA ASN A 158 -19.31 63.39 57.77
C ASN A 158 -19.79 63.13 56.33
N GLY A 159 -18.92 62.63 55.45
CA GLY A 159 -19.18 62.44 54.03
C GLY A 159 -18.01 61.78 53.30
N SER A 160 -18.28 61.30 52.10
CA SER A 160 -17.32 60.69 51.17
C SER A 160 -16.08 61.54 50.93
N THR A 161 -14.90 60.93 51.01
CA THR A 161 -13.58 61.60 50.90
C THR A 161 -12.77 60.97 49.76
N LEU A 162 -12.06 61.80 49.00
CA LEU A 162 -11.08 61.34 48.01
C LEU A 162 -9.66 61.38 48.61
N LEU A 163 -8.98 60.25 48.74
CA LEU A 163 -7.59 60.14 49.18
C LEU A 163 -6.73 59.72 47.99
N ASN A 164 -5.61 60.38 47.74
CA ASN A 164 -4.70 60.03 46.66
C ASN A 164 -3.25 60.15 47.15
N GLY A 165 -2.45 59.08 47.14
CA GLY A 165 -1.04 59.09 47.55
C GLY A 165 -0.10 59.77 46.55
N ASN A 166 -0.43 59.69 45.25
CA ASN A 166 0.38 60.11 44.10
C ASN A 166 1.62 59.25 43.85
N GLY A 167 2.71 59.39 44.61
CA GLY A 167 3.93 58.63 44.32
C GLY A 167 4.81 58.40 45.55
N GLY A 168 5.57 57.32 45.55
CA GLY A 168 6.25 56.79 46.74
C GLY A 168 5.43 55.67 47.38
N ASN A 169 5.99 54.98 48.38
CA ASN A 169 5.29 53.89 49.08
C ASN A 169 4.45 54.47 50.22
N ASP A 170 3.15 54.59 50.00
CA ASP A 170 2.20 55.26 50.87
C ASP A 170 1.43 54.30 51.78
N GLU A 171 1.01 54.80 52.94
CA GLU A 171 0.15 54.10 53.89
C GLU A 171 -1.15 54.88 54.08
N ILE A 172 -2.20 54.50 53.35
CA ILE A 172 -3.43 55.29 53.24
C ILE A 172 -4.55 54.62 54.04
N TYR A 173 -5.09 55.36 55.02
CA TYR A 173 -6.14 54.91 55.89
C TYR A 173 -7.43 55.73 55.78
N ALA A 174 -8.49 55.10 55.28
CA ALA A 174 -9.81 55.71 55.06
C ALA A 174 -10.79 55.54 56.23
N GLY A 175 -11.86 56.36 56.23
CA GLY A 175 -12.85 56.46 57.30
C GLY A 175 -14.09 55.60 57.06
N ALA A 176 -15.14 55.77 57.88
CA ALA A 176 -16.35 54.93 57.86
C ALA A 176 -17.41 55.32 56.79
N HIS A 177 -17.03 56.05 55.75
CA HIS A 177 -17.92 56.56 54.69
C HIS A 177 -17.45 56.10 53.31
N GLN A 178 -18.32 56.20 52.29
CA GLN A 178 -18.00 55.83 50.90
C GLN A 178 -16.85 56.67 50.35
N ASP A 179 -15.62 56.18 50.49
CA ASP A 179 -14.40 56.89 50.15
C ASP A 179 -13.85 56.42 48.79
N PHE A 180 -13.11 57.30 48.12
CA PHE A 180 -12.36 56.99 46.90
C PHE A 180 -10.87 57.10 47.24
N ILE A 181 -10.12 56.03 47.06
CA ILE A 181 -8.76 55.91 47.56
C ILE A 181 -7.86 55.46 46.42
N TYR A 182 -6.83 56.23 46.13
CA TYR A 182 -5.85 55.98 45.09
C TYR A 182 -4.44 55.94 45.71
N GLY A 183 -3.68 54.87 45.48
CA GLY A 183 -2.28 54.76 45.91
C GLY A 183 -1.40 55.66 45.06
N GLY A 184 -1.22 55.30 43.79
CA GLY A 184 -0.43 56.05 42.82
C GLY A 184 0.74 55.23 42.29
N GLU A 185 1.92 55.84 42.13
CA GLU A 185 3.16 55.14 41.78
C GLU A 185 3.92 54.71 43.04
N GLY A 186 4.04 53.41 43.33
CA GLY A 186 4.70 52.94 44.55
C GLY A 186 4.22 51.56 44.97
N SER A 187 4.77 51.02 46.05
CA SER A 187 4.17 49.86 46.73
C SER A 187 3.43 50.34 47.97
N ASP A 188 2.12 50.47 47.83
CA ASP A 188 1.25 51.17 48.77
C ASP A 188 0.49 50.19 49.68
N LEU A 189 0.27 50.59 50.93
CA LEU A 189 -0.63 49.90 51.84
C LEU A 189 -1.90 50.75 52.00
N ILE A 190 -3.01 50.25 51.46
CA ILE A 190 -4.29 50.95 51.48
C ILE A 190 -5.27 50.20 52.37
N GLN A 191 -5.84 50.84 53.41
CA GLN A 191 -6.75 50.19 54.35
C GLN A 191 -7.89 51.10 54.84
N SER A 192 -9.09 50.54 55.08
CA SER A 192 -10.18 51.27 55.76
C SER A 192 -10.29 50.94 57.26
N PHE A 193 -10.61 51.95 58.08
CA PHE A 193 -10.85 51.78 59.52
C PHE A 193 -12.31 51.38 59.81
N SER A 194 -12.57 50.07 59.91
CA SER A 194 -13.70 49.57 60.69
C SER A 194 -13.21 48.75 61.89
N GLY A 195 -13.35 49.34 63.09
CA GLY A 195 -13.47 48.55 64.33
C GLY A 195 -12.36 48.66 65.38
N TYR A 196 -12.20 49.84 66.01
CA TYR A 196 -11.69 49.93 67.40
C TYR A 196 -12.40 51.01 68.24
N SER A 197 -13.69 51.29 67.99
CA SER A 197 -14.51 52.07 68.93
C SER A 197 -15.34 51.12 69.79
N LEU A 198 -14.79 50.76 70.96
CA LEU A 198 -15.57 50.26 72.08
C LEU A 198 -16.49 51.40 72.55
N THR A 199 -17.77 51.41 72.16
CA THR A 199 -18.96 51.87 72.93
C THR A 199 -20.11 52.48 72.12
N ASP A 200 -20.05 52.62 70.80
CA ASP A 200 -21.17 53.23 70.05
C ASP A 200 -21.97 52.24 69.20
N ALA A 201 -23.28 52.18 69.46
CA ALA A 201 -24.25 51.27 68.86
C ALA A 201 -24.76 51.76 67.48
N ALA A 202 -23.95 52.57 66.78
CA ALA A 202 -24.26 53.16 65.47
C ALA A 202 -23.27 52.76 64.37
N ALA A 203 -22.51 51.67 64.54
CA ALA A 203 -21.64 51.10 63.50
C ALA A 203 -22.42 50.26 62.48
N THR A 204 -23.49 50.83 61.91
CA THR A 204 -24.21 50.28 60.73
C THR A 204 -23.99 51.15 59.50
N ALA A 205 -22.81 51.76 59.36
CA ALA A 205 -22.48 52.56 58.20
C ALA A 205 -21.98 51.65 57.07
N TYR A 206 -22.79 51.59 56.03
CA TYR A 206 -22.51 50.97 54.73
C TYR A 206 -21.47 51.83 53.98
N SER A 207 -20.17 51.67 54.28
CA SER A 207 -19.14 52.20 53.38
C SER A 207 -18.93 51.18 52.26
N ASN A 208 -19.17 51.63 51.04
CA ASN A 208 -18.86 50.91 49.82
C ASN A 208 -17.76 51.74 49.18
N ASP A 209 -16.53 51.35 49.45
CA ASP A 209 -15.34 52.16 49.16
C ASP A 209 -14.76 51.74 47.81
N TYR A 210 -14.11 52.68 47.14
CA TYR A 210 -13.43 52.45 45.87
C TYR A 210 -11.92 52.62 46.09
N TYR A 211 -11.18 51.52 45.98
CA TYR A 211 -9.73 51.47 46.13
C TYR A 211 -9.08 51.25 44.79
N ARG A 212 -7.96 51.92 44.55
CA ARG A 212 -7.14 51.72 43.36
C ARG A 212 -5.66 51.86 43.73
N GLY A 213 -4.88 50.80 43.57
CA GLY A 213 -3.45 50.73 43.88
C GLY A 213 -2.66 51.66 42.97
N GLY A 214 -2.53 51.29 41.71
CA GLY A 214 -1.85 52.09 40.70
C GLY A 214 -0.72 51.32 40.05
N SER A 215 0.53 51.74 40.21
CA SER A 215 1.66 50.99 39.66
C SER A 215 2.67 50.63 40.75
N GLY A 216 3.06 49.36 40.82
CA GLY A 216 3.89 48.80 41.88
C GLY A 216 3.11 47.75 42.67
N ASN A 217 3.73 47.08 43.63
CA ASN A 217 3.09 45.97 44.35
C ASN A 217 2.33 46.49 45.57
N ASP A 218 1.02 46.53 45.50
CA ASP A 218 0.14 47.18 46.48
C ASP A 218 -0.55 46.18 47.41
N ASP A 219 -0.69 46.50 48.70
CA ASP A 219 -1.48 45.75 49.69
C ASP A 219 -2.78 46.52 49.98
N ILE A 220 -3.86 46.14 49.29
CA ILE A 220 -5.15 46.81 49.35
C ILE A 220 -6.11 46.01 50.23
N ARG A 221 -6.55 46.60 51.34
CA ARG A 221 -7.42 45.98 52.34
C ARG A 221 -8.74 46.74 52.47
N GLY A 222 -9.79 46.11 51.95
CA GLY A 222 -11.15 46.61 52.02
C GLY A 222 -11.69 46.68 53.46
N THR A 223 -12.87 47.26 53.59
CA THR A 223 -13.52 47.51 54.87
C THR A 223 -13.92 46.18 55.53
N MET A 224 -13.47 45.96 56.78
CA MET A 224 -13.83 44.81 57.61
C MET A 224 -15.30 44.89 58.07
N SER A 225 -16.24 44.61 57.18
CA SER A 225 -17.69 44.62 57.44
C SER A 225 -18.40 43.50 56.68
N THR A 226 -19.38 42.84 57.31
CA THR A 226 -20.17 41.78 56.67
C THR A 226 -21.22 42.30 55.67
N GLN A 227 -21.33 43.61 55.49
CA GLN A 227 -22.34 44.26 54.64
C GLN A 227 -21.76 45.29 53.65
N ALA A 228 -20.43 45.48 53.65
CA ALA A 228 -19.75 46.36 52.71
C ALA A 228 -19.65 45.70 51.32
N ASN A 229 -19.83 46.50 50.27
CA ASN A 229 -19.65 46.08 48.88
C ASN A 229 -18.56 46.98 48.26
N ASP A 230 -17.31 46.76 48.62
CA ASP A 230 -16.19 47.58 48.15
C ASP A 230 -15.80 47.21 46.71
N ARG A 231 -15.09 48.12 46.04
CA ARG A 231 -14.43 47.84 44.75
C ARG A 231 -12.94 48.11 44.89
N LEU A 232 -12.12 47.08 44.76
CA LEU A 232 -10.67 47.13 44.93
C LEU A 232 -10.02 46.84 43.58
N TYR A 233 -9.08 47.67 43.16
CA TYR A 233 -8.32 47.53 41.91
C TYR A 233 -6.83 47.62 42.22
N GLY A 234 -6.02 46.63 41.85
CA GLY A 234 -4.55 46.66 41.95
C GLY A 234 -3.92 47.54 40.87
N ASP A 235 -4.34 47.33 39.62
CA ASP A 235 -3.75 47.82 38.36
C ASP A 235 -2.43 47.11 37.97
N ASP A 236 -1.27 47.79 37.86
CA ASP A 236 -0.03 47.18 37.35
C ASP A 236 0.91 46.81 38.52
N GLY A 237 1.21 45.53 38.76
CA GLY A 237 2.07 45.08 39.85
C GLY A 237 1.73 43.67 40.30
N ASP A 238 2.54 43.07 41.19
CA ASP A 238 2.12 41.84 41.89
C ASP A 238 1.36 42.25 43.16
N ASP A 239 0.05 42.44 43.05
CA ASP A 239 -0.78 43.07 44.07
C ASP A 239 -1.37 42.07 45.06
N LYS A 240 -1.53 42.51 46.31
CA LYS A 240 -2.21 41.77 47.35
C LYS A 240 -3.51 42.46 47.73
N ILE A 241 -4.63 41.88 47.30
CA ILE A 241 -5.95 42.48 47.48
C ILE A 241 -6.73 41.65 48.49
N SER A 242 -7.21 42.27 49.56
CA SER A 242 -7.98 41.62 50.63
C SER A 242 -9.36 42.27 50.78
N GLY A 243 -10.42 41.54 50.43
CA GLY A 243 -11.80 42.02 50.45
C GLY A 243 -12.66 41.25 51.45
N TYR A 244 -13.62 41.93 52.07
CA TYR A 244 -14.62 41.33 52.96
C TYR A 244 -16.02 41.38 52.30
N ALA A 245 -16.89 40.41 52.65
CA ALA A 245 -18.27 40.31 52.16
C ALA A 245 -18.39 40.37 50.61
N ARG A 246 -19.41 41.02 50.05
CA ARG A 246 -19.71 41.05 48.60
C ARG A 246 -18.89 42.09 47.82
N SER A 247 -17.60 42.17 48.11
CA SER A 247 -16.69 43.10 47.43
C SER A 247 -16.30 42.59 46.04
N TYR A 248 -16.04 43.53 45.14
CA TYR A 248 -15.43 43.30 43.83
C TYR A 248 -13.94 43.61 43.92
N MET A 249 -13.09 42.71 43.46
CA MET A 249 -11.65 42.85 43.48
C MET A 249 -11.11 42.61 42.07
N SER A 250 -10.16 43.42 41.62
CA SER A 250 -9.48 43.24 40.35
C SER A 250 -7.98 43.49 40.52
N GLY A 251 -7.15 42.56 40.06
CA GLY A 251 -5.69 42.59 40.18
C GLY A 251 -5.12 43.51 39.13
N GLY A 252 -5.11 43.09 37.87
CA GLY A 252 -4.76 43.92 36.72
C GLY A 252 -3.67 43.28 35.89
N ALA A 253 -2.42 43.70 35.99
CA ALA A 253 -1.30 43.07 35.28
C ALA A 253 -0.15 42.77 36.25
N GLY A 254 0.23 41.50 36.35
CA GLY A 254 1.17 40.96 37.33
C GLY A 254 0.63 39.66 37.93
N ASN A 255 1.34 39.06 38.88
CA ASN A 255 0.89 37.85 39.57
C ASN A 255 0.20 38.26 40.86
N ASP A 256 -1.13 38.38 40.81
CA ASP A 256 -1.90 38.99 41.89
C ASP A 256 -2.36 37.95 42.92
N THR A 257 -2.43 38.37 44.18
CA THR A 257 -2.90 37.55 45.30
C THR A 257 -4.18 38.11 45.89
N PHE A 258 -5.27 37.36 45.79
CA PHE A 258 -6.55 37.72 46.36
C PHE A 258 -6.81 36.97 47.67
N LEU A 259 -7.10 37.70 48.76
CA LEU A 259 -7.49 37.13 50.05
C LEU A 259 -8.97 37.42 50.32
N GLY A 260 -9.79 36.38 50.31
CA GLY A 260 -11.19 36.47 50.74
C GLY A 260 -11.37 36.05 52.22
N GLU A 261 -11.26 36.99 53.15
CA GLU A 261 -11.48 36.71 54.59
C GLU A 261 -12.96 36.87 55.02
N SER A 262 -13.46 36.03 55.94
CA SER A 262 -14.77 36.24 56.57
C SER A 262 -14.68 37.22 57.76
N GLY A 263 -15.48 38.30 57.72
CA GLY A 263 -15.60 39.23 58.84
C GLY A 263 -16.11 38.50 60.09
N GLY A 264 -15.36 38.54 61.20
CA GLY A 264 -15.58 37.74 62.41
C GLY A 264 -16.81 38.05 63.27
N GLY A 265 -18.00 38.20 62.67
CA GLY A 265 -19.27 38.37 63.36
C GLY A 265 -20.07 37.07 63.48
N TRP A 266 -20.73 36.84 64.62
CA TRP A 266 -21.69 35.75 64.81
C TRP A 266 -22.90 35.97 63.89
N VAL A 267 -22.97 35.27 62.77
CA VAL A 267 -24.12 35.28 61.85
C VAL A 267 -25.20 34.34 62.38
N ASP A 268 -26.44 34.82 62.43
CA ASP A 268 -27.65 34.07 62.78
C ASP A 268 -27.89 32.97 61.74
N ALA A 269 -28.05 31.72 62.21
CA ALA A 269 -28.24 30.51 61.40
C ALA A 269 -29.55 30.46 60.59
N THR A 270 -30.27 31.58 60.46
CA THR A 270 -31.54 31.71 59.72
C THR A 270 -31.46 32.62 58.49
N SER A 271 -30.29 33.16 58.17
CA SER A 271 -30.01 33.97 56.97
C SER A 271 -30.03 33.11 55.69
N THR A 272 -30.78 33.53 54.67
CA THR A 272 -30.75 32.96 53.30
C THR A 272 -29.78 33.69 52.36
N ASP A 273 -28.93 34.57 52.90
CA ASP A 273 -28.08 35.45 52.09
C ASP A 273 -26.83 34.69 51.62
N LYS A 274 -26.70 34.48 50.31
CA LYS A 274 -25.52 33.85 49.69
C LYS A 274 -24.38 34.88 49.63
N ASP A 275 -23.18 34.50 50.04
CA ASP A 275 -21.99 35.37 49.93
C ASP A 275 -21.44 35.28 48.49
N TYR A 276 -21.63 36.35 47.71
CA TYR A 276 -21.14 36.48 46.34
C TYR A 276 -19.91 37.37 46.31
N ARG A 277 -18.73 36.79 46.12
CA ARG A 277 -17.47 37.50 45.92
C ARG A 277 -17.08 37.47 44.45
N ILE A 278 -16.69 38.62 43.91
CA ILE A 278 -16.16 38.74 42.54
C ILE A 278 -14.69 39.11 42.62
N MET A 279 -13.83 38.26 42.06
CA MET A 279 -12.39 38.52 41.93
C MET A 279 -12.01 38.36 40.46
N GLU A 280 -11.25 39.32 39.94
CA GLU A 280 -10.75 39.35 38.56
C GLU A 280 -9.23 39.49 38.58
N GLY A 281 -8.50 38.41 38.34
CA GLY A 281 -7.03 38.37 38.37
C GLY A 281 -6.39 39.33 37.40
N GLY A 282 -6.56 39.06 36.10
CA GLY A 282 -5.93 39.88 35.09
C GLY A 282 -4.72 39.16 34.48
N LEU A 283 -3.70 39.91 34.05
CA LEU A 283 -2.61 39.43 33.17
C LEU A 283 -1.51 38.84 34.03
N GLY A 284 -1.47 37.52 34.21
CA GLY A 284 -0.41 36.87 34.97
C GLY A 284 -0.81 35.47 35.41
N ASN A 285 -0.07 34.93 36.37
CA ASN A 285 -0.47 33.73 37.12
C ASN A 285 -0.99 34.17 38.47
N ASP A 286 -2.30 34.20 38.63
CA ASP A 286 -2.96 34.78 39.79
C ASP A 286 -3.26 33.72 40.85
N THR A 287 -3.24 34.13 42.12
CA THR A 287 -3.50 33.26 43.28
C THR A 287 -4.71 33.73 44.07
N TYR A 288 -5.73 32.88 44.16
CA TYR A 288 -6.96 33.18 44.87
C TYR A 288 -7.07 32.36 46.16
N TYR A 289 -7.02 33.01 47.31
CA TYR A 289 -7.24 32.35 48.60
C TYR A 289 -8.67 32.58 49.11
N PHE A 290 -9.38 31.48 49.30
CA PHE A 290 -10.67 31.43 49.98
C PHE A 290 -10.49 30.80 51.35
N ALA A 291 -10.75 31.53 52.44
CA ALA A 291 -10.65 31.02 53.81
C ALA A 291 -11.87 31.42 54.66
N GLU A 292 -12.57 30.46 55.27
CA GLU A 292 -13.71 30.72 56.16
C GLU A 292 -13.52 30.22 57.60
N LYS A 293 -13.88 31.07 58.58
CA LYS A 293 -14.00 30.68 60.00
C LYS A 293 -15.37 30.07 60.32
N LYS A 294 -15.32 28.85 60.88
CA LYS A 294 -16.39 28.00 61.48
C LYS A 294 -17.86 28.49 61.48
N ASN A 295 -18.71 27.61 60.95
CA ASN A 295 -20.18 27.49 61.12
C ASN A 295 -21.11 28.37 60.26
N SER A 296 -20.73 28.81 59.05
CA SER A 296 -21.60 29.71 58.29
C SER A 296 -21.58 29.50 56.77
N MET A 297 -22.73 29.04 56.25
CA MET A 297 -23.27 29.25 54.89
C MET A 297 -22.54 28.66 53.66
N ASP A 298 -23.31 28.40 52.60
CA ASP A 298 -22.79 28.01 51.29
C ASP A 298 -22.07 29.21 50.65
N LEU A 299 -20.74 29.17 50.56
CA LEU A 299 -19.97 30.15 49.81
C LEU A 299 -20.23 30.00 48.30
N TYR A 300 -20.70 31.05 47.64
CA TYR A 300 -20.77 31.14 46.17
C TYR A 300 -19.74 32.17 45.69
N ALA A 301 -18.46 31.77 45.68
CA ALA A 301 -17.43 32.57 45.03
C ALA A 301 -17.62 32.54 43.50
N THR A 302 -17.56 33.69 42.85
CA THR A 302 -17.61 33.84 41.39
C THR A 302 -16.32 34.54 40.97
N ILE A 303 -15.32 33.79 40.53
CA ILE A 303 -14.11 34.37 39.92
C ILE A 303 -14.51 34.83 38.51
N LEU A 304 -14.40 36.11 38.18
CA LEU A 304 -14.71 36.62 36.84
C LEU A 304 -13.40 37.02 36.17
N GLU A 305 -12.94 36.24 35.20
CA GLU A 305 -11.75 36.60 34.44
C GLU A 305 -12.14 37.03 33.02
N TYR A 306 -11.57 38.16 32.57
CA TYR A 306 -11.82 38.70 31.24
C TYR A 306 -10.50 38.75 30.47
N LYS A 307 -10.18 37.64 29.79
CA LYS A 307 -8.96 37.37 29.02
C LYS A 307 -7.74 37.26 29.94
N ASN A 308 -6.89 36.23 29.81
CA ASN A 308 -5.40 36.31 29.85
C ASN A 308 -4.70 34.95 29.67
N GLN A 309 -3.37 34.99 29.45
CA GLN A 309 -2.48 33.84 29.18
C GLN A 309 -1.61 33.54 30.42
N GLY A 310 -2.04 32.58 31.26
CA GLY A 310 -1.36 32.18 32.50
C GLY A 310 -1.91 30.85 33.04
N THR A 311 -1.37 30.36 34.16
CA THR A 311 -1.93 29.25 34.94
C THR A 311 -2.29 29.78 36.31
N ASP A 312 -3.58 29.80 36.64
CA ASP A 312 -4.08 30.39 37.88
C ASP A 312 -4.25 29.34 38.99
N GLU A 313 -3.87 29.72 40.22
CA GLU A 313 -3.91 28.87 41.40
C GLU A 313 -5.06 29.28 42.32
N ILE A 314 -6.01 28.37 42.51
CA ILE A 314 -7.18 28.58 43.38
C ILE A 314 -6.99 27.78 44.66
N ASN A 315 -6.64 28.49 45.73
CA ASN A 315 -6.42 27.96 47.07
C ASN A 315 -7.70 28.05 47.91
N VAL A 316 -8.28 26.91 48.29
CA VAL A 316 -9.52 26.85 49.07
C VAL A 316 -9.30 26.18 50.41
N SER A 317 -9.65 26.89 51.49
CA SER A 317 -9.54 26.41 52.87
C SER A 317 -10.78 26.71 53.74
N GLY A 318 -11.08 25.83 54.70
CA GLY A 318 -12.28 25.90 55.54
C GLY A 318 -13.52 25.17 54.97
N GLY A 319 -14.62 25.11 55.71
CA GLY A 319 -15.79 24.24 55.40
C GLY A 319 -16.69 24.70 54.25
N ILE A 320 -16.19 24.67 53.01
CA ILE A 320 -16.90 25.16 51.81
C ILE A 320 -17.68 24.03 51.11
N ASN A 321 -19.00 24.19 50.94
CA ASN A 321 -19.90 23.15 50.41
C ASN A 321 -20.00 23.07 48.87
N TYR A 322 -19.67 24.13 48.11
CA TYR A 322 -19.87 24.21 46.65
C TYR A 322 -18.97 25.25 45.96
N PHE A 323 -18.32 24.87 44.86
CA PHE A 323 -17.49 25.73 44.01
C PHE A 323 -17.62 25.29 42.54
N ASP A 324 -17.88 26.22 41.63
CA ASP A 324 -18.27 25.91 40.24
C ASP A 324 -17.67 26.90 39.24
N LEU A 325 -16.83 26.38 38.34
CA LEU A 325 -16.12 27.11 37.29
C LEU A 325 -16.76 26.99 35.89
N SER A 326 -17.98 26.45 35.81
CA SER A 326 -18.71 26.16 34.56
C SER A 326 -18.80 27.24 33.50
N GLN A 327 -18.69 28.50 33.90
CA GLN A 327 -18.93 29.64 33.03
C GLN A 327 -17.63 30.20 32.44
N TYR A 328 -16.48 29.58 32.72
CA TYR A 328 -15.15 30.16 32.45
C TYR A 328 -14.34 29.31 31.48
N ASN A 329 -14.22 29.72 30.21
CA ASN A 329 -13.68 28.85 29.14
C ASN A 329 -12.30 29.29 28.60
N GLU A 330 -11.53 30.08 29.36
CA GLU A 330 -10.35 30.77 28.79
C GLU A 330 -8.99 30.43 29.44
N VAL A 331 -8.93 29.75 30.61
CA VAL A 331 -7.66 29.40 31.31
C VAL A 331 -7.66 27.99 31.94
N GLU A 332 -6.51 27.30 31.93
CA GLU A 332 -6.24 26.05 32.68
C GLU A 332 -6.05 26.35 34.17
N ASN A 333 -6.82 25.70 35.04
CA ASN A 333 -6.82 26.00 36.48
C ASN A 333 -6.09 24.94 37.30
N LEU A 334 -5.28 25.39 38.27
CA LEU A 334 -4.78 24.55 39.35
C LEU A 334 -5.60 24.79 40.62
N PHE A 335 -6.42 23.81 40.99
CA PHE A 335 -7.20 23.84 42.21
C PHE A 335 -6.42 23.20 43.36
N VAL A 336 -6.19 23.94 44.45
CA VAL A 336 -5.45 23.51 45.64
C VAL A 336 -6.37 23.61 46.84
N ALA A 337 -6.64 22.48 47.51
CA ALA A 337 -7.68 22.40 48.53
C ALA A 337 -7.15 21.90 49.89
N GLU A 338 -7.14 22.77 50.91
CA GLU A 338 -6.66 22.49 52.27
C GLU A 338 -7.79 22.63 53.33
N PHE A 339 -8.31 21.54 53.91
CA PHE A 339 -9.47 21.60 54.82
C PHE A 339 -9.19 21.12 56.25
N GLU A 340 -9.53 21.93 57.26
CA GLU A 340 -9.21 21.62 58.68
C GLU A 340 -10.23 20.73 59.42
N GLU A 341 -11.44 20.45 58.90
CA GLU A 341 -12.48 19.74 59.67
C GLU A 341 -13.17 18.58 58.95
N THR A 342 -13.36 17.47 59.68
CA THR A 342 -14.01 16.23 59.23
C THR A 342 -15.53 16.33 59.34
N GLY A 343 -16.27 16.29 58.22
CA GLY A 343 -17.73 16.05 58.25
C GLY A 343 -18.61 16.75 57.20
N LEU A 344 -18.09 17.71 56.42
CA LEU A 344 -18.81 18.39 55.33
C LEU A 344 -18.52 17.74 53.97
N THR A 345 -19.41 17.93 52.99
CA THR A 345 -19.23 17.47 51.60
C THR A 345 -18.85 18.66 50.72
N ASN A 346 -17.63 18.65 50.19
CA ASN A 346 -17.14 19.66 49.27
C ASN A 346 -17.56 19.29 47.84
N GLN A 347 -17.87 20.27 46.99
CA GLN A 347 -18.23 20.04 45.58
C GLN A 347 -17.45 21.00 44.69
N PHE A 348 -16.74 20.47 43.70
CA PHE A 348 -15.92 21.20 42.73
C PHE A 348 -16.38 20.85 41.33
N PHE A 349 -16.65 21.87 40.52
CA PHE A 349 -16.93 21.69 39.11
C PHE A 349 -15.90 22.50 38.31
N GLY A 350 -15.14 21.84 37.44
CA GLY A 350 -14.19 22.43 36.52
C GLY A 350 -14.86 23.21 35.40
N ASN A 351 -14.08 23.52 34.37
CA ASN A 351 -14.52 24.26 33.18
C ASN A 351 -14.36 23.41 31.90
N SER A 352 -14.46 24.01 30.71
CA SER A 352 -14.28 23.29 29.42
C SER A 352 -12.81 23.15 28.98
N LEU A 353 -11.84 23.33 29.88
CA LEU A 353 -10.40 23.24 29.63
C LEU A 353 -9.76 22.19 30.53
N ASN A 354 -8.44 21.99 30.43
CA ASN A 354 -7.73 21.05 31.30
C ASN A 354 -7.59 21.63 32.71
N ASN A 355 -8.19 21.00 33.71
CA ASN A 355 -8.08 21.38 35.11
C ASN A 355 -7.22 20.38 35.88
N LYS A 356 -6.41 20.86 36.83
CA LYS A 356 -5.71 20.01 37.80
C LYS A 356 -6.26 20.25 39.20
N PHE A 357 -6.79 19.21 39.84
CA PHE A 357 -7.28 19.24 41.22
C PHE A 357 -6.26 18.59 42.15
N THR A 358 -5.74 19.30 43.14
CA THR A 358 -4.78 18.79 44.13
C THR A 358 -5.40 18.81 45.52
N LEU A 359 -5.48 17.64 46.16
CA LEU A 359 -6.16 17.48 47.46
C LEU A 359 -5.15 17.31 48.61
N TYR A 360 -5.40 17.96 49.75
CA TYR A 360 -4.48 17.91 50.91
C TYR A 360 -5.06 17.25 52.18
N THR A 361 -6.38 17.05 52.27
CA THR A 361 -7.03 16.67 53.54
C THR A 361 -8.16 15.66 53.37
N PRO A 362 -8.40 14.75 54.36
CA PRO A 362 -9.27 13.60 54.20
C PRO A 362 -10.76 13.92 54.39
N ASN A 363 -11.39 14.51 53.37
CA ASN A 363 -12.79 14.94 53.41
C ASN A 363 -13.66 14.28 52.34
N LYS A 364 -14.98 14.38 52.51
CA LYS A 364 -15.90 13.94 51.46
C LYS A 364 -15.94 15.01 50.36
N THR A 365 -15.63 14.63 49.13
CA THR A 365 -15.44 15.59 48.02
C THR A 365 -16.10 15.08 46.74
N ILE A 366 -16.83 15.92 46.03
CA ILE A 366 -17.38 15.67 44.70
C ILE A 366 -16.59 16.52 43.72
N ILE A 367 -16.02 15.92 42.69
CA ILE A 367 -15.26 16.61 41.64
C ILE A 367 -15.85 16.22 40.30
N ASP A 368 -16.15 17.22 39.49
CA ASP A 368 -16.58 17.07 38.10
C ASP A 368 -15.67 17.92 37.20
N GLY A 369 -14.77 17.31 36.43
CA GLY A 369 -13.82 18.05 35.58
C GLY A 369 -14.49 18.78 34.42
N ARG A 370 -15.56 18.20 33.88
CA ARG A 370 -16.36 18.60 32.72
C ARG A 370 -15.74 18.25 31.36
N GLU A 371 -15.54 19.22 30.47
CA GLU A 371 -14.96 18.98 29.15
C GLU A 371 -13.48 19.34 29.25
N GLY A 372 -12.60 18.55 28.66
CA GLY A 372 -11.16 18.75 28.80
C GLY A 372 -10.47 17.41 29.06
N VAL A 373 -9.17 17.48 29.34
CA VAL A 373 -8.39 16.36 29.87
C VAL A 373 -7.99 16.75 31.29
N ASP A 374 -8.80 16.33 32.25
CA ASP A 374 -8.70 16.79 33.63
C ASP A 374 -7.87 15.82 34.49
N THR A 375 -7.15 16.38 35.46
CA THR A 375 -6.22 15.64 36.33
C THR A 375 -6.61 15.76 37.79
N ILE A 376 -6.69 14.64 38.51
CA ILE A 376 -6.77 14.60 39.97
C ILE A 376 -5.43 14.16 40.57
N GLY A 377 -4.91 14.95 41.48
CA GLY A 377 -3.62 14.78 42.14
C GLY A 377 -3.75 14.50 43.64
N TYR A 378 -3.08 13.45 44.07
CA TYR A 378 -2.97 12.99 45.46
C TYR A 378 -1.52 12.99 45.95
N GLU A 379 -0.65 13.81 45.32
CA GLU A 379 0.80 13.82 45.55
C GLU A 379 1.16 14.13 47.02
N ASN A 380 0.27 14.81 47.74
CA ASN A 380 0.45 15.22 49.13
C ASN A 380 -0.24 14.30 50.14
N ALA A 381 -0.76 13.14 49.71
CA ALA A 381 -1.37 12.17 50.62
C ALA A 381 -0.36 11.65 51.66
N PHE A 382 -0.85 11.32 52.85
CA PHE A 382 -0.04 10.72 53.91
C PHE A 382 -0.21 9.20 54.04
N ASP A 383 -0.99 8.58 53.15
CA ASP A 383 -1.25 7.14 53.10
C ASP A 383 -1.58 6.74 51.65
N MET A 384 -1.69 5.42 51.41
CA MET A 384 -2.06 4.84 50.12
C MET A 384 -3.41 5.38 49.60
N ILE A 385 -3.44 5.61 48.29
CA ILE A 385 -4.57 6.08 47.51
C ILE A 385 -5.25 4.94 46.75
N LYS A 386 -6.59 4.96 46.73
CA LYS A 386 -7.41 4.00 45.98
C LYS A 386 -8.46 4.72 45.14
N VAL A 387 -8.17 4.97 43.88
CA VAL A 387 -9.05 5.73 42.99
C VAL A 387 -9.53 4.84 41.87
N ASN A 388 -10.81 4.99 41.52
CA ASN A 388 -11.43 4.33 40.40
C ASN A 388 -12.33 5.29 39.61
N LEU A 389 -11.87 5.73 38.43
CA LEU A 389 -12.58 6.66 37.57
C LEU A 389 -13.79 6.03 36.86
N SER A 390 -13.83 4.70 36.73
CA SER A 390 -15.04 4.00 36.25
C SER A 390 -16.23 4.09 37.23
N LEU A 391 -15.98 4.44 38.50
CA LEU A 391 -17.02 4.63 39.50
C LEU A 391 -17.49 6.09 39.56
N THR A 392 -18.70 6.33 39.08
CA THR A 392 -19.39 7.63 39.24
C THR A 392 -20.12 7.79 40.58
N THR A 393 -19.80 6.91 41.54
CA THR A 393 -20.43 6.86 42.86
C THR A 393 -19.39 7.02 43.96
N GLU A 394 -19.84 7.26 45.20
CA GLU A 394 -18.96 7.49 46.35
C GLU A 394 -17.97 6.33 46.54
N GLN A 395 -16.68 6.65 46.53
CA GLN A 395 -15.54 5.75 46.71
C GLN A 395 -14.65 6.25 47.85
N ASP A 396 -14.10 5.34 48.64
CA ASP A 396 -13.14 5.67 49.70
C ASP A 396 -11.72 5.62 49.11
N THR A 397 -11.10 6.79 48.97
CA THR A 397 -9.83 6.94 48.27
C THR A 397 -8.62 6.80 49.17
N GLY A 398 -8.80 6.59 50.48
CA GLY A 398 -7.72 6.73 51.47
C GLY A 398 -7.49 8.18 51.91
N MET A 399 -7.89 9.16 51.10
CA MET A 399 -8.00 10.58 51.45
C MET A 399 -9.45 11.03 51.61
N GLY A 400 -10.32 10.15 52.09
CA GLY A 400 -11.73 10.45 52.29
C GLY A 400 -12.63 9.90 51.19
N LYS A 401 -13.90 10.31 51.20
CA LYS A 401 -14.95 9.76 50.33
C LYS A 401 -15.13 10.63 49.11
N HIS A 402 -14.67 10.21 47.94
CA HIS A 402 -14.75 11.01 46.71
C HIS A 402 -15.85 10.53 45.76
N ILE A 403 -16.42 11.45 45.00
CA ILE A 403 -17.23 11.17 43.79
C ILE A 403 -16.52 11.91 42.67
N LEU A 404 -16.02 11.19 41.67
CA LEU A 404 -15.24 11.75 40.57
C LEU A 404 -16.02 11.51 39.28
N THR A 405 -16.22 12.55 38.48
CA THR A 405 -16.83 12.47 37.15
C THR A 405 -16.02 13.31 36.17
N ASN A 406 -15.92 12.86 34.92
CA ASN A 406 -15.19 13.57 33.86
C ASN A 406 -13.76 13.94 34.30
N ILE A 407 -12.99 12.93 34.69
CA ILE A 407 -11.57 13.06 35.06
C ILE A 407 -10.86 11.96 34.29
N GLU A 408 -9.77 12.30 33.61
CA GLU A 408 -9.04 11.40 32.73
C GLU A 408 -7.68 11.00 33.31
N ASN A 409 -7.07 11.85 34.13
CA ASN A 409 -5.72 11.62 34.62
C ASN A 409 -5.68 11.53 36.16
N ILE A 410 -4.84 10.63 36.67
CA ILE A 410 -4.61 10.48 38.10
C ILE A 410 -3.10 10.57 38.39
N VAL A 411 -2.75 11.39 39.38
CA VAL A 411 -1.43 11.36 40.00
C VAL A 411 -1.60 10.86 41.44
N GLY A 412 -0.94 9.74 41.75
CA GLY A 412 -0.89 9.13 43.06
C GLY A 412 0.02 9.87 44.04
N SER A 413 0.22 9.24 45.17
CA SER A 413 0.98 9.69 46.32
C SER A 413 2.43 9.17 46.29
N ALA A 414 3.11 9.22 47.44
CA ALA A 414 4.41 8.58 47.64
C ALA A 414 4.31 7.18 48.28
N TYR A 415 3.12 6.59 48.30
CA TYR A 415 2.80 5.29 48.90
C TYR A 415 2.24 4.32 47.86
N ASN A 416 2.07 3.05 48.26
CA ASN A 416 1.60 1.99 47.37
C ASN A 416 0.12 2.15 46.99
N ASP A 417 -0.14 2.71 45.83
CA ASP A 417 -1.47 3.15 45.41
C ASP A 417 -2.20 2.11 44.55
N THR A 418 -3.51 2.31 44.36
CA THR A 418 -4.34 1.58 43.40
C THR A 418 -5.13 2.58 42.58
N LEU A 419 -4.73 2.76 41.33
CA LEU A 419 -5.33 3.69 40.38
C LEU A 419 -6.04 2.90 39.30
N ILE A 420 -7.34 3.14 39.13
CA ILE A 420 -8.18 2.52 38.11
C ILE A 420 -8.76 3.64 37.24
N GLY A 421 -8.51 3.57 35.94
CA GLY A 421 -9.05 4.46 34.93
C GLY A 421 -10.50 4.14 34.58
N SER A 422 -10.87 4.55 33.38
CA SER A 422 -12.24 4.64 32.86
C SER A 422 -12.33 3.88 31.53
N THR A 423 -13.21 4.32 30.63
CA THR A 423 -13.25 3.81 29.25
C THR A 423 -12.71 4.83 28.23
N ALA A 424 -12.15 5.93 28.71
CA ALA A 424 -11.50 6.96 27.91
C ALA A 424 -9.98 6.78 28.02
N ASN A 425 -9.23 7.46 27.16
CA ASN A 425 -7.76 7.48 27.25
C ASN A 425 -7.33 8.16 28.56
N ASN A 426 -6.74 7.40 29.47
CA ASN A 426 -6.36 7.83 30.81
C ASN A 426 -4.84 7.94 30.96
N THR A 427 -4.37 8.91 31.76
CA THR A 427 -2.97 8.95 32.22
C THR A 427 -2.89 8.61 33.70
N LEU A 428 -2.24 7.50 34.02
CA LEU A 428 -2.06 7.01 35.39
C LEU A 428 -0.59 7.14 35.80
N ASN A 429 -0.34 7.98 36.80
CA ASN A 429 0.97 8.11 37.42
C ASN A 429 0.86 7.71 38.89
N GLY A 430 1.42 6.57 39.27
CA GLY A 430 1.42 6.08 40.65
C GLY A 430 2.14 7.00 41.64
N GLY A 431 3.08 7.80 41.14
CA GLY A 431 4.04 8.49 41.98
C GLY A 431 5.12 7.51 42.48
N ALA A 432 5.73 7.81 43.61
CA ALA A 432 6.66 6.87 44.23
C ALA A 432 5.85 5.83 44.99
N GLY A 433 6.21 4.55 44.94
CA GLY A 433 5.41 3.56 45.66
C GLY A 433 5.63 2.18 45.08
N ALA A 434 4.78 1.23 45.45
CA ALA A 434 4.62 -0.01 44.68
C ALA A 434 3.15 -0.06 44.28
N ASP A 435 2.87 0.48 43.11
CA ASP A 435 1.53 0.94 42.75
C ASP A 435 0.84 -0.07 41.84
N ARG A 436 -0.48 -0.15 41.93
CA ARG A 436 -1.32 -0.91 41.00
C ARG A 436 -2.05 0.07 40.10
N MET A 437 -1.83 -0.02 38.79
CA MET A 437 -2.49 0.82 37.79
C MET A 437 -3.30 -0.03 36.81
N GLU A 438 -4.53 0.35 36.51
CA GLU A 438 -5.46 -0.36 35.61
C GLU A 438 -6.21 0.66 34.76
N GLY A 439 -5.92 0.75 33.47
CA GLY A 439 -6.32 1.85 32.57
C GLY A 439 -7.77 1.73 32.14
N GLY A 440 -8.17 0.55 31.68
CA GLY A 440 -9.57 0.21 31.42
C GLY A 440 -9.82 -0.07 29.94
N LEU A 441 -10.58 0.79 29.26
CA LEU A 441 -10.65 0.79 27.78
C LEU A 441 -10.12 2.13 27.29
N GLY A 442 -9.60 2.18 26.07
CA GLY A 442 -8.96 3.37 25.53
C GLY A 442 -7.45 3.15 25.40
N ASN A 443 -6.76 4.15 24.88
CA ASN A 443 -5.30 4.14 24.77
C ASN A 443 -4.72 4.87 25.98
N ASP A 444 -4.24 4.11 26.94
CA ASP A 444 -3.84 4.59 28.26
C ASP A 444 -2.33 4.80 28.38
N ILE A 445 -1.94 5.71 29.28
CA ILE A 445 -0.54 6.03 29.57
C ILE A 445 -0.24 5.73 31.03
N TYR A 446 0.83 4.99 31.27
CA TYR A 446 1.31 4.60 32.59
C TYR A 446 2.69 5.18 32.88
N TYR A 447 2.88 5.78 34.05
CA TYR A 447 4.21 6.17 34.53
C TYR A 447 4.71 5.16 35.55
N VAL A 448 5.88 4.57 35.29
CA VAL A 448 6.52 3.57 36.17
C VAL A 448 7.88 4.09 36.62
N ASP A 449 8.03 4.21 37.93
CA ASP A 449 9.28 4.63 38.59
C ASP A 449 9.78 3.63 39.65
N ASN A 450 8.97 2.61 39.98
CA ASN A 450 9.33 1.57 40.92
C ASN A 450 9.18 0.16 40.32
N ALA A 451 10.16 -0.70 40.59
CA ALA A 451 10.18 -2.07 40.06
C ALA A 451 9.05 -2.98 40.60
N SER A 452 8.32 -2.52 41.62
CA SER A 452 7.18 -3.23 42.21
C SER A 452 5.83 -2.70 41.72
N ASP A 453 5.81 -1.74 40.80
CA ASP A 453 4.58 -1.27 40.15
C ASP A 453 3.99 -2.39 39.29
N VAL A 454 2.66 -2.46 39.27
CA VAL A 454 1.88 -3.49 38.59
C VAL A 454 0.84 -2.81 37.71
N ILE A 455 1.01 -2.95 36.41
CA ILE A 455 -0.01 -2.59 35.42
C ILE A 455 -0.92 -3.80 35.19
N VAL A 456 -2.23 -3.56 35.10
CA VAL A 456 -3.22 -4.56 34.72
C VAL A 456 -4.02 -4.06 33.55
N GLU A 457 -3.91 -4.77 32.43
CA GLU A 457 -4.67 -4.51 31.23
C GLU A 457 -5.54 -5.69 30.81
N ALA A 458 -6.62 -5.37 30.10
CA ALA A 458 -7.54 -6.34 29.53
C ALA A 458 -7.28 -6.53 28.03
N ALA A 459 -7.49 -7.74 27.52
CA ALA A 459 -7.27 -8.01 26.11
C ALA A 459 -8.18 -7.17 25.20
N ASN A 460 -7.58 -6.49 24.21
CA ASN A 460 -8.23 -5.53 23.30
C ASN A 460 -8.81 -4.30 24.01
N ALA A 461 -8.20 -3.84 25.11
CA ALA A 461 -8.58 -2.61 25.81
C ALA A 461 -8.23 -1.34 25.02
N GLY A 462 -7.16 -1.37 24.23
CA GLY A 462 -6.72 -0.27 23.37
C GLY A 462 -5.29 -0.51 22.93
N THR A 463 -4.52 0.57 22.76
CA THR A 463 -3.09 0.53 22.51
C THR A 463 -2.39 1.41 23.53
N ASP A 464 -1.73 0.76 24.47
CA ASP A 464 -1.30 1.39 25.71
C ASP A 464 0.21 1.69 25.72
N LEU A 465 0.62 2.66 26.52
CA LEU A 465 2.01 3.13 26.61
C LEU A 465 2.49 3.21 28.04
N VAL A 466 3.66 2.62 28.30
CA VAL A 466 4.39 2.78 29.57
C VAL A 466 5.54 3.75 29.40
N TYR A 467 5.56 4.85 30.16
CA TYR A 467 6.75 5.65 30.38
C TYR A 467 7.52 5.12 31.59
N SER A 468 8.73 4.62 31.37
CA SER A 468 9.56 4.06 32.43
C SER A 468 10.85 4.84 32.65
N THR A 469 11.13 5.19 33.91
CA THR A 469 12.40 5.78 34.34
C THR A 469 13.36 4.75 34.94
N ILE A 470 12.96 3.47 34.95
CA ILE A 470 13.70 2.33 35.48
C ILE A 470 13.80 1.21 34.44
N THR A 471 14.54 0.14 34.77
CA THR A 471 14.47 -1.10 33.98
C THR A 471 13.08 -1.73 34.14
N TYR A 472 12.39 -2.01 33.04
CA TYR A 472 11.01 -2.49 33.08
C TYR A 472 10.73 -3.62 32.07
N THR A 473 9.80 -4.50 32.47
CA THR A 473 9.25 -5.56 31.64
C THR A 473 7.76 -5.32 31.47
N LEU A 474 7.30 -5.21 30.22
CA LEU A 474 5.89 -4.99 29.92
C LEU A 474 5.04 -6.13 30.50
N THR A 475 3.96 -5.74 31.16
CA THR A 475 2.90 -6.65 31.56
C THR A 475 2.15 -7.15 30.33
N ALA A 476 1.45 -8.28 30.43
CA ALA A 476 0.60 -8.76 29.32
C ALA A 476 -0.44 -7.71 28.92
N GLU A 477 -0.86 -7.75 27.65
CA GLU A 477 -1.87 -6.84 27.07
C GLU A 477 -1.46 -5.36 26.97
N VAL A 478 -0.16 -5.04 27.12
CA VAL A 478 0.35 -3.66 26.91
C VAL A 478 1.29 -3.65 25.71
N GLU A 479 1.09 -2.72 24.78
CA GLU A 479 1.79 -2.73 23.49
C GLU A 479 3.09 -1.92 23.50
N ASN A 480 3.14 -0.77 24.16
CA ASN A 480 4.25 0.17 23.98
C ASN A 480 5.01 0.46 25.28
N LEU A 481 6.32 0.60 25.17
CA LEU A 481 7.22 1.02 26.26
C LEU A 481 8.12 2.15 25.78
N SER A 482 8.25 3.20 26.57
CA SER A 482 9.16 4.31 26.33
C SER A 482 10.11 4.47 27.51
N LEU A 483 11.40 4.27 27.24
CA LEU A 483 12.46 4.51 28.21
C LEU A 483 12.74 6.00 28.31
N GLN A 484 12.79 6.52 29.54
CA GLN A 484 12.96 7.94 29.80
C GLN A 484 14.38 8.26 30.28
N GLY A 485 14.80 9.51 30.05
CA GLY A 485 16.08 10.04 30.54
C GLY A 485 17.33 9.54 29.81
N THR A 486 18.47 9.55 30.49
CA THR A 486 19.80 9.20 29.92
C THR A 486 20.46 8.02 30.66
N ALA A 487 19.76 7.43 31.62
CA ALA A 487 20.27 6.31 32.39
C ALA A 487 20.23 5.01 31.55
N SER A 488 21.21 4.13 31.79
CA SER A 488 21.21 2.75 31.30
C SER A 488 20.15 1.92 31.99
N ILE A 489 18.93 1.95 31.45
CA ILE A 489 17.77 1.17 31.90
C ILE A 489 17.35 0.19 30.81
N ASN A 490 16.93 -1.02 31.17
CA ASN A 490 16.62 -2.05 30.18
C ASN A 490 15.11 -2.14 29.92
N ALA A 491 14.75 -2.56 28.72
CA ALA A 491 13.39 -2.84 28.31
C ALA A 491 13.21 -4.33 28.02
N THR A 492 12.08 -4.89 28.41
CA THR A 492 11.65 -6.22 27.98
C THR A 492 10.18 -6.15 27.57
N GLY A 493 9.84 -6.53 26.35
CA GLY A 493 8.45 -6.63 25.91
C GLY A 493 7.75 -7.88 26.45
N ASN A 494 6.59 -8.20 25.88
CA ASN A 494 5.73 -9.31 26.27
C ASN A 494 5.54 -10.30 25.10
N ALA A 495 4.33 -10.80 24.87
CA ALA A 495 4.03 -11.76 23.80
C ALA A 495 3.27 -11.11 22.62
N LEU A 496 2.97 -9.82 22.71
CA LEU A 496 2.36 -9.01 21.67
C LEU A 496 3.44 -8.38 20.78
N ASN A 497 3.01 -7.76 19.69
CA ASN A 497 3.90 -6.95 18.87
C ASN A 497 4.15 -5.61 19.58
N ASN A 498 5.30 -5.45 20.22
CA ASN A 498 5.61 -4.27 21.02
C ASN A 498 6.34 -3.17 20.23
N ILE A 499 6.09 -1.91 20.58
CA ILE A 499 6.94 -0.78 20.17
C ILE A 499 7.71 -0.26 21.38
N ILE A 500 9.04 -0.36 21.32
CA ILE A 500 9.93 0.10 22.38
C ILE A 500 10.68 1.36 21.92
N TYR A 501 10.34 2.51 22.51
CA TYR A 501 11.05 3.77 22.30
C TYR A 501 12.29 3.83 23.19
N SER A 502 13.47 3.87 22.57
CA SER A 502 14.76 3.88 23.28
C SER A 502 15.09 5.25 23.88
N ASN A 503 16.05 5.27 24.81
CA ASN A 503 16.62 6.49 25.39
C ASN A 503 18.11 6.65 25.03
N ALA A 504 18.81 7.62 25.63
CA ALA A 504 20.23 7.86 25.33
C ALA A 504 21.21 6.99 26.16
N GLY A 505 20.69 6.07 26.98
CA GLY A 505 21.48 5.18 27.82
C GLY A 505 22.13 4.06 27.01
N ASN A 506 22.96 3.24 27.68
CA ASN A 506 23.37 1.95 27.10
C ASN A 506 22.39 0.89 27.58
N ASN A 507 21.44 0.49 26.74
CA ASN A 507 20.29 -0.32 27.15
C ASN A 507 20.41 -1.76 26.65
N ILE A 508 19.79 -2.70 27.37
CA ILE A 508 19.42 -4.02 26.82
C ILE A 508 17.94 -3.95 26.50
N ILE A 509 17.59 -4.13 25.22
CA ILE A 509 16.23 -4.09 24.73
C ILE A 509 15.91 -5.47 24.17
N ASP A 510 14.95 -6.14 24.81
CA ASP A 510 14.47 -7.47 24.44
C ASP A 510 12.99 -7.35 24.07
N GLY A 511 12.61 -7.61 22.81
CA GLY A 511 11.20 -7.50 22.39
C GLY A 511 10.31 -8.57 23.04
N GLY A 512 10.89 -9.72 23.39
CA GLY A 512 10.13 -10.86 23.91
C GLY A 512 9.69 -11.79 22.78
N ALA A 513 8.39 -12.05 22.68
CA ALA A 513 7.81 -12.81 21.59
C ALA A 513 6.80 -11.92 20.85
N GLY A 514 6.64 -12.14 19.56
CA GLY A 514 5.84 -11.25 18.72
C GLY A 514 6.67 -10.78 17.53
N VAL A 515 6.20 -9.75 16.86
CA VAL A 515 6.97 -8.98 15.87
C VAL A 515 7.20 -7.60 16.47
N ASP A 516 8.38 -7.41 17.05
CA ASP A 516 8.69 -6.27 17.91
C ASP A 516 9.49 -5.20 17.17
N THR A 517 9.22 -3.94 17.50
CA THR A 517 9.88 -2.76 16.92
C THR A 517 10.63 -2.00 17.98
N VAL A 518 11.90 -1.66 17.72
CA VAL A 518 12.60 -0.64 18.50
C VAL A 518 12.63 0.68 17.71
N ALA A 519 12.25 1.77 18.38
CA ALA A 519 12.17 3.10 17.79
C ALA A 519 13.19 4.04 18.43
N TYR A 520 13.98 4.68 17.58
CA TYR A 520 14.99 5.68 17.95
C TYR A 520 14.56 7.11 17.60
N SER A 521 13.25 7.35 17.45
CA SER A 521 12.68 8.65 17.08
C SER A 521 13.04 9.78 18.06
N GLY A 522 13.34 9.44 19.32
CA GLY A 522 13.84 10.38 20.34
C GLY A 522 15.34 10.65 20.32
N ALA A 523 16.11 9.99 19.44
CA ALA A 523 17.56 10.18 19.37
C ALA A 523 17.92 11.59 18.88
N THR A 524 19.00 12.14 19.45
CA THR A 524 19.42 13.53 19.18
C THR A 524 20.42 13.66 18.03
N ALA A 525 20.78 12.55 17.41
CA ALA A 525 21.64 12.44 16.24
C ALA A 525 21.31 11.15 15.49
N ALA A 526 21.89 11.00 14.29
CA ALA A 526 21.77 9.80 13.49
C ALA A 526 22.14 8.52 14.25
N VAL A 527 21.41 7.46 13.96
CA VAL A 527 21.59 6.13 14.52
C VAL A 527 22.12 5.13 13.50
N THR A 528 22.91 4.16 13.98
CA THR A 528 23.35 3.01 13.20
C THR A 528 23.02 1.75 13.96
N VAL A 529 22.06 0.97 13.45
CA VAL A 529 21.49 -0.16 14.17
C VAL A 529 21.47 -1.39 13.27
N ASN A 530 21.87 -2.53 13.82
CA ASN A 530 21.98 -3.80 13.11
C ASN A 530 21.35 -4.94 13.93
N LEU A 531 20.25 -5.50 13.45
CA LEU A 531 19.53 -6.60 14.11
C LEU A 531 20.28 -7.93 14.06
N SER A 532 21.17 -8.14 13.08
CA SER A 532 22.03 -9.33 13.04
C SER A 532 23.14 -9.31 14.10
N ASN A 533 23.39 -8.16 14.74
CA ASN A 533 24.40 -8.03 15.79
C ASN A 533 23.79 -8.18 17.19
N ALA A 534 23.96 -9.37 17.79
CA ALA A 534 23.52 -9.67 19.15
C ALA A 534 24.42 -9.08 20.26
N ALA A 535 25.53 -8.43 19.92
CA ALA A 535 26.39 -7.74 20.88
C ALA A 535 25.97 -6.28 21.04
N ALA A 536 26.41 -5.64 22.14
CA ALA A 536 26.24 -4.20 22.32
C ALA A 536 26.84 -3.45 21.12
N GLN A 537 26.02 -2.63 20.47
CA GLN A 537 26.36 -1.83 19.31
C GLN A 537 26.30 -0.37 19.69
N ALA A 538 27.27 0.43 19.24
CA ALA A 538 27.21 1.87 19.42
C ALA A 538 26.18 2.40 18.42
N THR A 539 24.95 2.61 18.90
CA THR A 539 23.82 3.05 18.08
C THR A 539 23.95 4.51 17.68
N GLY A 540 24.96 5.23 18.18
CA GLY A 540 25.26 6.61 17.79
C GLY A 540 24.49 7.59 18.67
N GLY A 541 23.41 8.16 18.12
CA GLY A 541 22.54 9.13 18.82
C GLY A 541 21.77 8.59 20.03
N ALA A 542 21.86 7.28 20.32
CA ALA A 542 21.10 6.59 21.36
C ALA A 542 21.96 5.67 22.27
N GLY A 543 23.22 6.03 22.54
CA GLY A 543 24.07 5.25 23.44
C GLY A 543 24.62 3.97 22.79
N SER A 544 24.80 2.91 23.59
CA SER A 544 25.29 1.61 23.13
C SER A 544 24.39 0.47 23.59
N ASP A 545 23.52 0.04 22.67
CA ASP A 545 22.42 -0.86 22.98
C ASP A 545 22.69 -2.30 22.58
N THR A 546 22.06 -3.24 23.28
CA THR A 546 22.01 -4.66 22.92
C THR A 546 20.57 -5.03 22.59
N LEU A 547 20.31 -5.42 21.34
CA LEU A 547 18.98 -5.78 20.86
C LEU A 547 18.81 -7.30 20.83
N LYS A 548 17.64 -7.78 21.26
CA LYS A 548 17.26 -9.21 21.23
C LYS A 548 15.78 -9.34 20.87
N ASN A 549 15.44 -10.36 20.08
CA ASN A 549 14.06 -10.62 19.67
C ASN A 549 13.37 -9.34 19.19
N ILE A 550 14.03 -8.64 18.26
CA ILE A 550 13.52 -7.44 17.61
C ILE A 550 13.56 -7.72 16.12
N GLU A 551 12.43 -7.50 15.46
CA GLU A 551 12.25 -7.76 14.04
C GLU A 551 12.23 -6.46 13.24
N ASN A 552 11.89 -5.32 13.85
CA ASN A 552 11.68 -4.06 13.15
C ASN A 552 12.47 -2.89 13.76
N LEU A 553 12.81 -1.92 12.91
CA LEU A 553 13.55 -0.72 13.29
C LEU A 553 12.82 0.54 12.80
N THR A 554 12.68 1.52 13.70
CA THR A 554 12.37 2.90 13.33
C THR A 554 13.54 3.81 13.71
N GLY A 555 14.02 4.58 12.75
CA GLY A 555 15.08 5.55 12.90
C GLY A 555 14.68 6.81 13.68
N SER A 556 15.61 7.73 13.70
CA SER A 556 15.56 9.07 14.26
C SER A 556 15.06 10.08 13.22
N ASN A 557 15.32 11.36 13.47
CA ASN A 557 15.03 12.45 12.55
C ASN A 557 16.26 12.90 11.73
N TYR A 558 17.25 12.02 11.62
CA TYR A 558 18.55 12.28 11.02
C TYR A 558 18.91 11.13 10.07
N ASN A 559 19.99 11.31 9.31
CA ASN A 559 20.45 10.33 8.32
C ASN A 559 20.95 9.03 8.95
N ASP A 560 20.08 8.04 9.03
CA ASP A 560 20.27 6.81 9.77
C ASP A 560 20.85 5.68 8.91
N THR A 561 21.31 4.62 9.57
CA THR A 561 21.66 3.36 8.93
C THR A 561 21.01 2.23 9.70
N LEU A 562 19.96 1.64 9.11
CA LEU A 562 19.18 0.55 9.69
C LEU A 562 19.48 -0.74 8.93
N ILE A 563 19.89 -1.78 9.65
CA ILE A 563 20.27 -3.07 9.08
C ILE A 563 19.43 -4.15 9.77
N GLY A 564 18.66 -4.90 8.97
CA GLY A 564 17.87 -6.04 9.37
C GLY A 564 18.71 -7.31 9.62
N ASN A 565 18.04 -8.44 9.58
CA ASN A 565 18.61 -9.77 9.81
C ASN A 565 18.17 -10.73 8.69
N THR A 566 17.87 -11.99 9.02
CA THR A 566 17.46 -13.01 8.02
C THR A 566 15.97 -13.34 8.08
N ALA A 567 15.22 -12.61 8.89
CA ALA A 567 13.77 -12.69 9.00
C ALA A 567 13.17 -11.47 8.32
N ASN A 568 11.88 -11.54 8.00
CA ASN A 568 11.13 -10.40 7.45
C ASN A 568 11.17 -9.22 8.43
N ASN A 569 11.82 -8.13 8.04
CA ASN A 569 12.00 -6.93 8.83
C ASN A 569 11.23 -5.76 8.23
N THR A 570 10.69 -4.90 9.09
CA THR A 570 10.18 -3.57 8.71
C THR A 570 11.19 -2.52 9.13
N LEU A 571 11.71 -1.77 8.16
CA LEU A 571 12.69 -0.70 8.34
C LEU A 571 12.06 0.63 7.94
N ASN A 572 11.96 1.55 8.91
CA ASN A 572 11.49 2.91 8.68
C ASN A 572 12.61 3.88 9.07
N GLY A 573 13.20 4.56 8.10
CA GLY A 573 14.27 5.54 8.34
C GLY A 573 13.86 6.70 9.24
N GLY A 574 12.57 7.03 9.27
CA GLY A 574 12.11 8.31 9.81
C GLY A 574 12.41 9.43 8.82
N ILE A 575 12.42 10.67 9.31
CA ILE A 575 12.86 11.78 8.45
C ILE A 575 14.38 11.76 8.36
N GLY A 576 14.94 11.94 7.18
CA GLY A 576 16.39 11.84 7.04
C GLY A 576 16.77 11.60 5.61
N ALA A 577 18.05 11.31 5.37
CA ALA A 577 18.47 10.65 4.14
C ALA A 577 19.14 9.36 4.59
N ASP A 578 18.35 8.29 4.61
CA ASP A 578 18.61 7.10 5.40
C ASP A 578 19.14 5.97 4.53
N ARG A 579 19.88 5.06 5.14
CA ARG A 579 20.31 3.81 4.54
C ARG A 579 19.58 2.66 5.23
N MET A 580 18.82 1.88 4.48
CA MET A 580 18.11 0.70 4.98
C MET A 580 18.61 -0.55 4.25
N GLU A 581 18.93 -1.60 4.99
CA GLU A 581 19.45 -2.87 4.47
C GLU A 581 18.71 -4.02 5.15
N GLY A 582 17.84 -4.72 4.44
CA GLY A 582 16.89 -5.73 4.97
C GLY A 582 17.58 -7.04 5.29
N GLY A 583 18.20 -7.65 4.28
CA GLY A 583 19.06 -8.82 4.46
C GLY A 583 18.53 -10.05 3.71
N LEU A 584 18.04 -11.06 4.43
CA LEU A 584 17.25 -12.14 3.84
C LEU A 584 15.86 -12.11 4.48
N GLY A 585 14.86 -12.67 3.81
CA GLY A 585 13.46 -12.53 4.20
C GLY A 585 12.74 -11.58 3.25
N ASN A 586 11.42 -11.47 3.44
CA ASN A 586 10.61 -10.49 2.72
C ASN A 586 10.54 -9.23 3.57
N ASP A 587 11.33 -8.23 3.22
CA ASP A 587 11.53 -7.01 3.98
C ASP A 587 10.61 -5.88 3.51
N THR A 588 10.33 -4.94 4.40
CA THR A 588 9.48 -3.77 4.13
C THR A 588 10.19 -2.49 4.49
N TYR A 589 10.20 -1.54 3.56
CA TYR A 589 10.89 -0.27 3.67
C TYR A 589 9.92 0.90 3.63
N TYR A 590 10.13 1.90 4.49
CA TYR A 590 9.43 3.18 4.39
C TYR A 590 10.38 4.27 3.92
N VAL A 591 10.06 4.86 2.76
CA VAL A 591 10.84 5.91 2.10
C VAL A 591 10.05 7.21 2.11
N ASP A 592 10.59 8.23 2.78
CA ASP A 592 9.99 9.56 2.86
C ASP A 592 10.90 10.68 2.33
N ASN A 593 12.15 10.34 2.01
CA ASN A 593 13.10 11.23 1.40
C ASN A 593 13.66 10.65 0.10
N VAL A 594 13.76 11.51 -0.92
CA VAL A 594 14.31 11.14 -2.23
C VAL A 594 15.78 10.69 -2.18
N SER A 595 16.47 10.94 -1.07
CA SER A 595 17.87 10.56 -0.85
C SER A 595 18.01 9.28 -0.02
N ASP A 596 16.92 8.62 0.36
CA ASP A 596 16.98 7.33 1.04
C ASP A 596 17.53 6.26 0.11
N ILE A 597 18.30 5.34 0.68
CA ILE A 597 19.00 4.27 -0.02
C ILE A 597 18.56 2.94 0.58
N ILE A 598 17.97 2.10 -0.26
CA ILE A 598 17.72 0.70 0.05
C ILE A 598 18.87 -0.15 -0.51
N VAL A 599 19.33 -1.12 0.25
CA VAL A 599 20.30 -2.11 -0.20
C VAL A 599 19.80 -3.51 0.11
N GLU A 600 19.66 -4.31 -0.94
CA GLU A 600 19.28 -5.71 -0.84
C GLU A 600 20.38 -6.67 -1.30
N ALA A 601 20.32 -7.88 -0.77
CA ALA A 601 21.16 -8.99 -1.18
C ALA A 601 20.47 -9.85 -2.23
N ALA A 602 21.24 -10.43 -3.16
CA ALA A 602 20.67 -11.32 -4.16
C ALA A 602 20.02 -12.55 -3.52
N GLY A 603 18.74 -12.79 -3.85
CA GLY A 603 17.92 -13.82 -3.22
C GLY A 603 17.48 -13.49 -1.79
N GLY A 604 17.34 -12.19 -1.47
CA GLY A 604 16.84 -11.65 -0.20
C GLY A 604 15.45 -12.17 0.13
N GLY A 605 14.49 -11.99 -0.77
CA GLY A 605 13.13 -12.47 -0.63
C GLY A 605 12.25 -11.86 -1.70
N THR A 606 11.03 -11.45 -1.33
CA THR A 606 10.22 -10.51 -2.11
C THR A 606 10.00 -9.28 -1.25
N ASP A 607 10.63 -8.17 -1.65
CA ASP A 607 10.78 -6.99 -0.80
C ASP A 607 9.88 -5.84 -1.26
N LEU A 608 9.35 -5.09 -0.29
CA LEU A 608 8.33 -4.04 -0.52
C LEU A 608 8.80 -2.67 -0.05
N VAL A 609 8.63 -1.66 -0.90
CA VAL A 609 8.87 -0.25 -0.56
C VAL A 609 7.56 0.52 -0.48
N TYR A 610 7.24 1.10 0.69
CA TYR A 610 6.24 2.15 0.83
C TYR A 610 6.90 3.51 0.61
N SER A 611 6.51 4.22 -0.44
CA SER A 611 7.09 5.53 -0.76
C SER A 611 6.06 6.65 -0.71
N THR A 612 6.39 7.72 0.02
CA THR A 612 5.63 8.99 -0.01
C THR A 612 6.27 10.03 -0.94
N VAL A 613 7.39 9.68 -1.58
CA VAL A 613 8.13 10.50 -2.55
C VAL A 613 8.30 9.76 -3.88
N THR A 614 8.78 10.46 -4.91
CA THR A 614 9.22 9.81 -6.15
C THR A 614 10.38 8.86 -5.85
N HIS A 615 10.29 7.61 -6.30
CA HIS A 615 11.27 6.57 -5.97
C HIS A 615 11.63 5.69 -7.15
N THR A 616 12.87 5.24 -7.17
CA THR A 616 13.40 4.24 -8.10
C THR A 616 13.86 3.04 -7.27
N LEU A 617 13.32 1.85 -7.56
CA LEU A 617 13.66 0.64 -6.83
C LEU A 617 15.17 0.34 -6.95
N ALA A 618 15.79 0.01 -5.82
CA ALA A 618 17.14 -0.54 -5.80
C ALA A 618 17.14 -1.91 -6.50
N ALA A 619 18.31 -2.41 -6.91
CA ALA A 619 18.42 -3.78 -7.42
C ALA A 619 17.99 -4.79 -6.33
N GLU A 620 17.46 -5.95 -6.75
CA GLU A 620 16.98 -7.01 -5.85
C GLU A 620 15.75 -6.64 -5.01
N VAL A 621 15.00 -5.59 -5.39
CA VAL A 621 13.71 -5.24 -4.75
C VAL A 621 12.58 -5.38 -5.76
N GLU A 622 11.49 -6.06 -5.40
CA GLU A 622 10.43 -6.42 -6.33
C GLU A 622 9.27 -5.44 -6.33
N ASP A 623 8.82 -4.98 -5.16
CA ASP A 623 7.53 -4.30 -5.03
C ASP A 623 7.68 -2.84 -4.57
N LEU A 624 6.91 -1.94 -5.20
CA LEU A 624 6.84 -0.52 -4.84
C LEU A 624 5.38 -0.10 -4.66
N ASN A 625 5.07 0.50 -3.52
CA ASN A 625 3.77 1.04 -3.19
C ASN A 625 3.83 2.56 -3.01
N LEU A 626 3.20 3.28 -3.94
CA LEU A 626 3.05 4.72 -3.88
C LEU A 626 1.96 5.10 -2.87
N GLN A 627 2.30 5.96 -1.91
CA GLN A 627 1.41 6.38 -0.84
C GLN A 627 0.83 7.78 -1.07
N GLY A 628 -0.28 8.07 -0.41
CA GLY A 628 -0.90 9.40 -0.38
C GLY A 628 -1.58 9.82 -1.69
N THR A 629 -1.77 11.14 -1.85
CA THR A 629 -2.50 11.73 -2.99
C THR A 629 -1.61 12.60 -3.89
N ALA A 630 -0.32 12.69 -3.57
CA ALA A 630 0.63 13.47 -4.32
C ALA A 630 1.01 12.77 -5.64
N SER A 631 1.29 13.57 -6.68
CA SER A 631 1.94 13.10 -7.91
C SER A 631 3.40 12.73 -7.64
N ILE A 632 3.65 11.45 -7.37
CA ILE A 632 4.98 10.87 -7.15
C ILE A 632 5.26 9.79 -8.19
N ASN A 633 6.46 9.76 -8.75
CA ASN A 633 6.76 8.83 -9.83
C ASN A 633 7.38 7.53 -9.29
N ALA A 634 7.21 6.45 -10.04
CA ALA A 634 7.79 5.15 -9.77
C ALA A 634 8.73 4.76 -10.92
N THR A 635 9.85 4.14 -10.59
CA THR A 635 10.72 3.47 -11.56
C THR A 635 11.14 2.12 -10.98
N GLY A 636 10.86 1.02 -11.67
CA GLY A 636 11.33 -0.30 -11.30
C GLY A 636 12.82 -0.52 -11.63
N ASN A 637 13.26 -1.77 -11.58
CA ASN A 637 14.63 -2.19 -11.79
C ASN A 637 14.75 -3.19 -12.96
N ALA A 638 15.54 -4.26 -12.82
CA ALA A 638 15.74 -5.27 -13.86
C ALA A 638 14.98 -6.60 -13.58
N LEU A 639 14.29 -6.67 -12.45
CA LEU A 639 13.44 -7.77 -12.02
C LEU A 639 12.01 -7.57 -12.53
N ASN A 640 11.16 -8.56 -12.29
CA ASN A 640 9.73 -8.41 -12.51
C ASN A 640 9.13 -7.66 -11.32
N ASN A 641 8.83 -6.37 -11.49
CA ASN A 641 8.35 -5.52 -10.41
C ASN A 641 6.82 -5.44 -10.32
N THR A 642 6.28 -5.33 -9.10
CA THR A 642 4.87 -4.95 -8.87
C THR A 642 4.79 -3.54 -8.33
N ILE A 643 4.13 -2.64 -9.06
CA ILE A 643 3.98 -1.24 -8.66
C ILE A 643 2.52 -0.95 -8.32
N TYR A 644 2.25 -0.68 -7.04
CA TYR A 644 0.94 -0.22 -6.55
C TYR A 644 0.82 1.28 -6.75
N SER A 645 -0.11 1.69 -7.62
CA SER A 645 -0.35 3.11 -7.91
C SER A 645 -1.11 3.82 -6.77
N ASN A 646 -1.01 5.14 -6.75
CA ASN A 646 -1.81 6.02 -5.90
C ASN A 646 -2.82 6.83 -6.73
N VAL A 647 -3.47 7.84 -6.13
CA VAL A 647 -4.47 8.68 -6.83
C VAL A 647 -3.86 9.92 -7.51
N GLY A 648 -2.54 10.06 -7.46
CA GLY A 648 -1.80 11.14 -8.08
C GLY A 648 -1.81 11.05 -9.61
N ASN A 649 -1.22 12.03 -10.28
CA ASN A 649 -0.87 11.89 -11.69
C ASN A 649 0.58 11.42 -11.76
N ASN A 650 0.82 10.13 -11.99
CA ASN A 650 2.13 9.53 -11.82
C ASN A 650 2.79 9.20 -13.17
N ILE A 651 4.12 9.23 -13.22
CA ILE A 651 4.89 8.52 -14.26
C ILE A 651 5.35 7.21 -13.61
N ILE A 652 4.94 6.09 -14.19
CA ILE A 652 5.27 4.75 -13.74
C ILE A 652 6.06 4.08 -14.85
N ASP A 653 7.34 3.83 -14.61
CA ASP A 653 8.24 3.11 -15.50
C ASP A 653 8.59 1.77 -14.87
N GLY A 654 8.20 0.64 -15.47
CA GLY A 654 8.52 -0.69 -14.92
C GLY A 654 10.01 -1.01 -14.96
N GLY A 655 10.76 -0.41 -15.88
CA GLY A 655 12.18 -0.69 -16.07
C GLY A 655 12.41 -1.82 -17.07
N ALA A 656 13.19 -2.82 -16.68
CA ALA A 656 13.40 -4.03 -17.48
C ALA A 656 12.88 -5.22 -16.68
N GLY A 657 12.34 -6.22 -17.36
CA GLY A 657 11.67 -7.33 -16.69
C GLY A 657 10.33 -7.57 -17.34
N THR A 658 9.43 -8.23 -16.61
CA THR A 658 8.02 -8.33 -16.94
C THR A 658 7.25 -7.71 -15.78
N ASP A 659 6.91 -6.43 -15.93
CA ASP A 659 6.49 -5.57 -14.85
C ASP A 659 4.97 -5.43 -14.79
N THR A 660 4.44 -5.34 -13.57
CA THR A 660 2.99 -5.24 -13.30
C THR A 660 2.67 -3.93 -12.61
N VAL A 661 1.75 -3.17 -13.17
CA VAL A 661 1.11 -2.05 -12.44
C VAL A 661 -0.23 -2.52 -11.90
N THR A 662 -0.44 -2.31 -10.60
CA THR A 662 -1.67 -2.67 -9.91
C THR A 662 -2.41 -1.44 -9.39
N TYR A 663 -3.71 -1.45 -9.66
CA TYR A 663 -4.69 -0.44 -9.23
C TYR A 663 -5.62 -0.97 -8.15
N LEU A 664 -5.25 -2.07 -7.48
CA LEU A 664 -6.06 -2.74 -6.47
C LEU A 664 -6.56 -1.81 -5.34
N ASN A 665 -5.75 -0.81 -4.99
CA ASN A 665 -6.06 0.19 -3.96
C ASN A 665 -6.89 1.39 -4.46
N SER A 666 -7.25 1.43 -5.75
CA SER A 666 -8.07 2.48 -6.32
C SER A 666 -9.49 2.43 -5.74
N ALA A 667 -10.02 3.59 -5.33
CA ALA A 667 -11.36 3.71 -4.77
C ALA A 667 -12.48 3.75 -5.84
N ALA A 668 -12.14 3.57 -7.11
CA ALA A 668 -13.06 3.51 -8.24
C ALA A 668 -12.47 2.70 -9.39
N ALA A 669 -13.34 2.33 -10.35
CA ALA A 669 -12.95 1.66 -11.58
C ALA A 669 -11.87 2.41 -12.35
N VAL A 670 -10.99 1.66 -13.00
CA VAL A 670 -9.88 2.14 -13.80
C VAL A 670 -10.03 1.81 -15.27
N THR A 671 -9.44 2.66 -16.12
CA THR A 671 -9.33 2.41 -17.56
C THR A 671 -7.89 2.66 -17.98
N VAL A 672 -7.18 1.61 -18.37
CA VAL A 672 -5.72 1.66 -18.59
C VAL A 672 -5.38 0.98 -19.91
N ASN A 673 -4.48 1.61 -20.67
CA ASN A 673 -4.04 1.13 -21.98
C ASN A 673 -2.52 1.17 -22.09
N LEU A 674 -1.87 0.00 -22.15
CA LEU A 674 -0.42 -0.14 -22.26
C LEU A 674 0.14 0.30 -23.61
N SER A 675 -0.68 0.34 -24.67
CA SER A 675 -0.28 0.90 -25.97
C SER A 675 -0.18 2.43 -25.95
N ASN A 676 -0.75 3.09 -24.94
CA ASN A 676 -0.70 4.54 -24.78
C ASN A 676 0.41 4.98 -23.80
N VAL A 677 1.55 5.37 -24.36
CA VAL A 677 2.70 5.90 -23.61
C VAL A 677 2.59 7.38 -23.24
N ALA A 678 1.46 8.03 -23.54
CA ALA A 678 1.17 9.38 -23.06
C ALA A 678 0.31 9.32 -21.80
N ALA A 679 0.29 10.41 -21.03
CA ALA A 679 -0.59 10.53 -19.87
C ALA A 679 -2.04 10.20 -20.23
N GLN A 680 -2.60 9.21 -19.54
CA GLN A 680 -3.95 8.71 -19.72
C GLN A 680 -4.74 8.90 -18.44
N SER A 681 -6.00 9.30 -18.56
CA SER A 681 -6.90 9.37 -17.41
C SER A 681 -7.25 7.95 -16.99
N THR A 682 -6.61 7.45 -15.95
CA THR A 682 -6.81 6.11 -15.43
C THR A 682 -8.11 5.99 -14.63
N GLY A 683 -8.86 7.09 -14.48
CA GLY A 683 -10.17 7.11 -13.84
C GLY A 683 -10.03 7.28 -12.33
N GLY A 684 -10.07 6.18 -11.59
CA GLY A 684 -9.94 6.15 -10.13
C GLY A 684 -8.54 6.47 -9.57
N ALA A 685 -7.52 6.49 -10.42
CA ALA A 685 -6.11 6.65 -10.04
C ALA A 685 -5.42 7.85 -10.70
N GLY A 686 -6.17 8.91 -10.99
CA GLY A 686 -5.60 10.14 -11.57
C GLY A 686 -5.29 10.03 -13.07
N SER A 687 -4.21 10.68 -13.51
CA SER A 687 -3.74 10.69 -14.90
C SER A 687 -2.29 10.21 -14.99
N ASP A 688 -2.12 8.94 -15.33
CA ASP A 688 -0.83 8.27 -15.28
C ASP A 688 -0.18 8.12 -16.65
N THR A 689 1.16 8.07 -16.67
CA THR A 689 1.95 7.68 -17.84
C THR A 689 2.66 6.36 -17.53
N LEU A 690 2.38 5.31 -18.29
CA LEU A 690 2.96 3.98 -18.08
C LEU A 690 4.01 3.71 -19.17
N LEU A 691 5.21 3.30 -18.75
CA LEU A 691 6.36 3.00 -19.61
C LEU A 691 6.94 1.65 -19.21
N ASN A 692 7.34 0.82 -20.17
CA ASN A 692 7.94 -0.50 -19.90
C ASN A 692 7.13 -1.31 -18.86
N VAL A 693 5.83 -1.42 -19.09
CA VAL A 693 4.91 -2.22 -18.26
C VAL A 693 4.26 -3.24 -19.18
N GLU A 694 4.30 -4.50 -18.79
CA GLU A 694 3.75 -5.61 -19.55
C GLU A 694 2.42 -6.10 -18.99
N ASN A 695 2.15 -5.90 -17.69
CA ASN A 695 0.99 -6.48 -17.02
C ASN A 695 0.17 -5.42 -16.27
N LEU A 696 -1.13 -5.70 -16.15
CA LEU A 696 -2.07 -4.85 -15.42
C LEU A 696 -2.91 -5.67 -14.45
N THR A 697 -3.06 -5.14 -13.23
CA THR A 697 -4.10 -5.57 -12.29
C THR A 697 -5.06 -4.42 -12.01
N GLY A 698 -6.35 -4.69 -12.15
CA GLY A 698 -7.46 -3.76 -11.90
C GLY A 698 -7.67 -3.41 -10.43
N SER A 699 -8.68 -2.58 -10.21
CA SER A 699 -9.28 -2.24 -8.93
C SER A 699 -10.32 -3.28 -8.51
N ASN A 700 -11.05 -3.03 -7.41
CA ASN A 700 -12.17 -3.89 -6.99
C ASN A 700 -13.51 -3.51 -7.66
N TYR A 701 -13.46 -2.89 -8.84
CA TYR A 701 -14.61 -2.34 -9.56
C TYR A 701 -14.53 -2.72 -11.05
N ASN A 702 -15.58 -2.43 -11.80
CA ASN A 702 -15.67 -2.77 -13.22
C ASN A 702 -14.66 -2.00 -14.08
N ASP A 703 -13.54 -2.62 -14.39
CA ASP A 703 -12.39 -2.01 -15.05
C ASP A 703 -12.38 -2.20 -16.56
N THR A 704 -11.51 -1.45 -17.23
CA THR A 704 -11.15 -1.67 -18.63
C THR A 704 -9.63 -1.68 -18.76
N LEU A 705 -9.06 -2.87 -18.97
CA LEU A 705 -7.62 -3.09 -19.09
C LEU A 705 -7.28 -3.43 -20.54
N ILE A 706 -6.36 -2.70 -21.13
CA ILE A 706 -5.95 -2.86 -22.53
C ILE A 706 -4.43 -3.06 -22.59
N GLY A 707 -4.00 -4.17 -23.17
CA GLY A 707 -2.61 -4.52 -23.41
C GLY A 707 -2.00 -3.80 -24.62
N ASN A 708 -0.89 -4.34 -25.10
CA ASN A 708 -0.12 -3.83 -26.21
C ASN A 708 0.19 -4.94 -27.25
N THR A 709 1.39 -4.95 -27.81
CA THR A 709 1.78 -5.95 -28.82
C THR A 709 2.71 -7.03 -28.26
N ALA A 710 3.01 -6.96 -26.96
CA ALA A 710 3.78 -7.94 -26.23
C ALA A 710 2.82 -8.89 -25.50
N ASN A 711 3.34 -10.00 -25.00
CA ASN A 711 2.58 -10.91 -24.15
C ASN A 711 2.22 -10.20 -22.83
N ASN A 712 0.94 -9.91 -22.61
CA ASN A 712 0.45 -9.21 -21.44
C ASN A 712 -0.32 -10.14 -20.51
N THR A 713 -0.21 -9.91 -19.20
CA THR A 713 -1.12 -10.50 -18.21
C THR A 713 -2.09 -9.44 -17.73
N LEU A 714 -3.38 -9.67 -17.94
CA LEU A 714 -4.48 -8.79 -17.55
C LEU A 714 -5.33 -9.48 -16.48
N ASN A 715 -5.42 -8.86 -15.31
CA ASN A 715 -6.24 -9.33 -14.20
C ASN A 715 -7.21 -8.23 -13.76
N GLY A 716 -8.51 -8.41 -14.03
CA GLY A 716 -9.56 -7.49 -13.61
C GLY A 716 -9.68 -7.34 -12.08
N SER A 717 -9.23 -8.35 -11.33
CA SER A 717 -9.62 -8.56 -9.93
C SER A 717 -11.16 -8.69 -9.84
N VAL A 718 -11.75 -8.36 -8.67
CA VAL A 718 -13.20 -8.41 -8.55
C VAL A 718 -13.84 -7.28 -9.34
N GLY A 719 -14.86 -7.58 -10.11
CA GLY A 719 -15.50 -6.58 -10.96
C GLY A 719 -16.30 -7.26 -12.04
N ALA A 720 -16.90 -6.49 -12.93
CA ALA A 720 -17.33 -7.00 -14.23
C ALA A 720 -16.48 -6.28 -15.27
N ASP A 721 -15.37 -6.90 -15.64
CA ASP A 721 -14.24 -6.21 -16.24
C ASP A 721 -14.19 -6.43 -17.74
N ARG A 722 -13.58 -5.49 -18.44
CA ARG A 722 -13.24 -5.62 -19.86
C ARG A 722 -11.73 -5.73 -19.99
N MET A 723 -11.24 -6.83 -20.55
CA MET A 723 -9.83 -7.05 -20.82
C MET A 723 -9.60 -7.24 -22.33
N GLU A 724 -8.60 -6.55 -22.88
CA GLU A 724 -8.25 -6.57 -24.30
C GLU A 724 -6.73 -6.68 -24.44
N GLY A 725 -6.17 -7.82 -24.85
CA GLY A 725 -4.72 -8.07 -24.82
C GLY A 725 -3.99 -7.43 -25.98
N GLY A 726 -4.52 -7.59 -27.19
CA GLY A 726 -3.98 -6.96 -28.39
C GLY A 726 -3.29 -7.95 -29.32
N LEU A 727 -1.98 -7.81 -29.51
CA LEU A 727 -1.15 -8.82 -30.19
C LEU A 727 -0.18 -9.41 -29.16
N GLY A 728 0.31 -10.62 -29.40
CA GLY A 728 1.10 -11.36 -28.42
C GLY A 728 0.30 -12.53 -27.89
N ASN A 729 0.94 -13.35 -27.07
CA ASN A 729 0.27 -14.43 -26.35
C ASN A 729 -0.14 -13.90 -24.97
N ASP A 730 -1.40 -13.52 -24.85
CA ASP A 730 -1.92 -12.82 -23.68
C ASP A 730 -2.56 -13.77 -22.68
N THR A 731 -2.56 -13.37 -21.41
CA THR A 731 -3.14 -14.12 -20.29
C THR A 731 -4.19 -13.30 -19.57
N TYR A 732 -5.38 -13.87 -19.38
CA TYR A 732 -6.53 -13.24 -18.74
C TYR A 732 -6.90 -13.96 -17.45
N TYR A 733 -7.15 -13.22 -16.38
CA TYR A 733 -7.76 -13.76 -15.16
C TYR A 733 -9.23 -13.36 -15.09
N VAL A 734 -10.11 -14.35 -15.10
CA VAL A 734 -11.57 -14.19 -15.06
C VAL A 734 -12.11 -14.77 -13.76
N ASP A 735 -12.54 -13.89 -12.86
CA ASP A 735 -13.12 -14.26 -11.57
C ASP A 735 -14.62 -13.95 -11.46
N ASN A 736 -15.16 -13.18 -12.41
CA ASN A 736 -16.57 -12.88 -12.52
C ASN A 736 -17.15 -13.36 -13.85
N ALA A 737 -18.32 -14.00 -13.80
CA ALA A 737 -18.98 -14.50 -15.01
C ALA A 737 -19.42 -13.39 -15.99
N SER A 738 -19.35 -12.12 -15.57
CA SER A 738 -19.66 -10.95 -16.39
C SER A 738 -18.43 -10.32 -17.04
N ASP A 739 -17.23 -10.86 -16.81
CA ASP A 739 -16.00 -10.36 -17.44
C ASP A 739 -16.04 -10.60 -18.95
N ILE A 740 -15.46 -9.67 -19.69
CA ILE A 740 -15.45 -9.64 -21.15
C ILE A 740 -13.99 -9.61 -21.62
N ILE A 741 -13.60 -10.64 -22.35
CA ILE A 741 -12.33 -10.68 -23.09
C ILE A 741 -12.58 -10.24 -24.52
N VAL A 742 -11.70 -9.42 -25.07
CA VAL A 742 -11.74 -9.01 -26.48
C VAL A 742 -10.38 -9.16 -27.11
N GLU A 743 -10.32 -9.94 -28.20
CA GLU A 743 -9.09 -10.14 -28.96
C GLU A 743 -9.18 -9.75 -30.42
N ALA A 744 -8.01 -9.42 -30.97
CA ALA A 744 -7.83 -9.14 -32.38
C ALA A 744 -7.53 -10.42 -33.16
N ALA A 745 -7.95 -10.48 -34.42
CA ALA A 745 -7.62 -11.62 -35.28
C ALA A 745 -6.12 -11.74 -35.50
N ASN A 746 -5.58 -12.95 -35.31
CA ASN A 746 -4.13 -13.22 -35.25
C ASN A 746 -3.42 -12.51 -34.07
N GLY A 747 -4.10 -12.35 -32.93
CA GLY A 747 -3.59 -11.78 -31.68
C GLY A 747 -2.38 -12.57 -31.18
N GLY A 748 -2.53 -13.86 -30.98
CA GLY A 748 -1.43 -14.78 -30.71
C GLY A 748 -1.99 -16.14 -30.38
N THR A 749 -1.53 -16.72 -29.27
CA THR A 749 -2.13 -17.90 -28.66
C THR A 749 -2.42 -17.59 -27.21
N ASP A 750 -3.69 -17.34 -26.93
CA ASP A 750 -4.12 -16.64 -25.73
C ASP A 750 -4.69 -17.60 -24.69
N LEU A 751 -4.57 -17.26 -23.41
CA LEU A 751 -4.94 -18.12 -22.29
C LEU A 751 -5.86 -17.40 -21.30
N VAL A 752 -6.97 -18.05 -20.96
CA VAL A 752 -7.87 -17.61 -19.89
C VAL A 752 -7.70 -18.50 -18.67
N TYR A 753 -7.30 -17.93 -17.54
CA TYR A 753 -7.46 -18.55 -16.23
C TYR A 753 -8.82 -18.17 -15.65
N SER A 754 -9.68 -19.16 -15.40
CA SER A 754 -11.02 -18.89 -14.87
C SER A 754 -11.32 -19.62 -13.57
N THR A 755 -11.80 -18.88 -12.58
CA THR A 755 -12.36 -19.43 -11.32
C THR A 755 -13.89 -19.53 -11.36
N VAL A 756 -14.50 -19.22 -12.50
CA VAL A 756 -15.96 -19.26 -12.73
C VAL A 756 -16.27 -20.07 -14.00
N THR A 757 -17.56 -20.33 -14.25
CA THR A 757 -17.98 -20.90 -15.53
C THR A 757 -17.72 -19.90 -16.65
N HIS A 758 -17.04 -20.31 -17.71
CA HIS A 758 -16.61 -19.40 -18.77
C HIS A 758 -16.80 -19.99 -20.18
N THR A 759 -17.12 -19.09 -21.11
CA THR A 759 -17.17 -19.37 -22.55
C THR A 759 -16.10 -18.51 -23.22
N LEU A 760 -15.18 -19.13 -23.95
CA LEU A 760 -14.11 -18.41 -24.64
C LEU A 760 -14.68 -17.37 -25.61
N ALA A 761 -14.11 -16.17 -25.57
CA ALA A 761 -14.36 -15.14 -26.58
C ALA A 761 -13.83 -15.60 -27.95
N ALA A 762 -14.26 -14.94 -29.03
CA ALA A 762 -13.66 -15.20 -30.35
C ALA A 762 -12.17 -14.86 -30.34
N GLU A 763 -11.39 -15.57 -31.17
CA GLU A 763 -9.93 -15.40 -31.30
C GLU A 763 -9.11 -15.79 -30.06
N VAL A 764 -9.70 -16.50 -29.07
CA VAL A 764 -8.96 -17.02 -27.90
C VAL A 764 -8.85 -18.54 -27.97
N GLU A 765 -7.66 -19.10 -27.80
CA GLU A 765 -7.41 -20.53 -28.00
C GLU A 765 -7.53 -21.36 -26.72
N ASN A 766 -7.06 -20.86 -25.57
CA ASN A 766 -6.89 -21.69 -24.39
C ASN A 766 -7.72 -21.23 -23.19
N LEU A 767 -8.30 -22.19 -22.47
CA LEU A 767 -9.01 -21.98 -21.21
C LEU A 767 -8.48 -22.92 -20.14
N SER A 768 -8.13 -22.40 -18.99
CA SER A 768 -7.72 -23.16 -17.81
C SER A 768 -8.68 -22.93 -16.66
N LEU A 769 -9.37 -24.00 -16.26
CA LEU A 769 -10.25 -24.00 -15.10
C LEU A 769 -9.44 -24.09 -13.82
N GLN A 770 -9.73 -23.23 -12.85
CA GLN A 770 -8.98 -23.13 -11.60
C GLN A 770 -9.75 -23.72 -10.41
N GLY A 771 -8.99 -24.13 -9.38
CA GLY A 771 -9.54 -24.62 -8.11
C GLY A 771 -10.22 -25.99 -8.19
N THR A 772 -11.08 -26.28 -7.21
CA THR A 772 -11.79 -27.57 -7.09
C THR A 772 -13.31 -27.43 -7.26
N ALA A 773 -13.79 -26.25 -7.64
CA ALA A 773 -15.20 -25.99 -7.85
C ALA A 773 -15.67 -26.57 -9.19
N SER A 774 -16.94 -27.00 -9.25
CA SER A 774 -17.62 -27.34 -10.50
C SER A 774 -17.88 -26.08 -11.32
N ILE A 775 -17.00 -25.80 -12.27
CA ILE A 775 -17.09 -24.66 -13.20
C ILE A 775 -17.04 -25.17 -14.64
N ASN A 776 -17.98 -24.73 -15.48
CA ASN A 776 -18.06 -25.28 -16.84
C ASN A 776 -17.19 -24.47 -17.82
N ALA A 777 -16.77 -25.13 -18.89
CA ALA A 777 -16.01 -24.55 -19.98
C ALA A 777 -16.77 -24.70 -21.29
N THR A 778 -16.81 -23.64 -22.09
CA THR A 778 -17.27 -23.69 -23.48
C THR A 778 -16.18 -23.07 -24.37
N GLY A 779 -15.71 -23.77 -25.39
CA GLY A 779 -14.82 -23.23 -26.42
C GLY A 779 -15.54 -22.35 -27.45
N ASN A 780 -14.87 -22.04 -28.54
CA ASN A 780 -15.35 -21.16 -29.61
C ASN A 780 -15.34 -21.89 -30.98
N VAL A 781 -14.90 -21.23 -32.06
CA VAL A 781 -14.84 -21.80 -33.42
C VAL A 781 -13.43 -22.20 -33.85
N LEU A 782 -12.44 -21.92 -33.00
CA LEU A 782 -11.04 -22.26 -33.19
C LEU A 782 -10.75 -23.65 -32.61
N ASN A 783 -9.53 -24.14 -32.83
CA ASN A 783 -9.07 -25.33 -32.15
C ASN A 783 -8.65 -24.95 -30.72
N ASN A 784 -9.50 -25.24 -29.74
CA ASN A 784 -9.28 -24.85 -28.37
C ASN A 784 -8.51 -25.92 -27.57
N THR A 785 -7.71 -25.47 -26.59
CA THR A 785 -7.20 -26.35 -25.52
C THR A 785 -7.82 -25.96 -24.19
N ILE A 786 -8.55 -26.88 -23.58
CA ILE A 786 -9.21 -26.68 -22.29
C ILE A 786 -8.50 -27.50 -21.23
N TYR A 787 -7.84 -26.84 -20.28
CA TYR A 787 -7.22 -27.46 -19.11
C TYR A 787 -8.26 -27.63 -18.01
N SER A 788 -8.58 -28.87 -17.67
CA SER A 788 -9.60 -29.19 -16.66
C SER A 788 -9.12 -28.99 -15.23
N ASN A 789 -10.06 -28.89 -14.29
CA ASN A 789 -9.80 -28.84 -12.85
C ASN A 789 -10.28 -30.13 -12.14
N ALA A 790 -10.32 -30.13 -10.81
CA ALA A 790 -10.78 -31.29 -10.02
C ALA A 790 -12.30 -31.31 -9.77
N GLY A 791 -13.03 -30.35 -10.33
CA GLY A 791 -14.48 -30.23 -10.18
C GLY A 791 -15.25 -31.31 -10.93
N ASN A 792 -16.58 -31.22 -10.88
CA ASN A 792 -17.43 -31.97 -11.80
C ASN A 792 -17.88 -30.99 -12.88
N ASN A 793 -17.29 -31.04 -14.06
CA ASN A 793 -17.40 -29.97 -15.06
C ASN A 793 -18.20 -30.43 -16.28
N ILE A 794 -18.89 -29.50 -16.94
CA ILE A 794 -19.34 -29.66 -18.33
C ILE A 794 -18.30 -28.93 -19.17
N ILE A 795 -17.66 -29.67 -20.08
CA ILE A 795 -16.64 -29.15 -20.99
C ILE A 795 -17.15 -29.36 -22.40
N ASP A 796 -17.50 -28.27 -23.08
CA ASP A 796 -17.92 -28.24 -24.47
C ASP A 796 -16.82 -27.59 -25.31
N GLY A 797 -16.18 -28.31 -26.23
CA GLY A 797 -15.13 -27.75 -27.09
C GLY A 797 -15.67 -26.71 -28.08
N GLY A 798 -16.96 -26.79 -28.43
CA GLY A 798 -17.56 -25.90 -29.41
C GLY A 798 -17.39 -26.43 -30.84
N ALA A 799 -16.86 -25.61 -31.74
CA ALA A 799 -16.55 -26.01 -33.10
C ALA A 799 -15.05 -25.84 -33.31
N GLY A 800 -14.44 -26.73 -34.09
CA GLY A 800 -12.99 -26.76 -34.23
C GLY A 800 -12.51 -28.19 -34.12
N VAL A 801 -11.22 -28.34 -33.86
CA VAL A 801 -10.62 -29.60 -33.40
C VAL A 801 -10.08 -29.34 -32.00
N ASP A 802 -10.88 -29.69 -31.01
CA ASP A 802 -10.71 -29.25 -29.63
C ASP A 802 -10.03 -30.32 -28.78
N THR A 803 -9.21 -29.87 -27.82
CA THR A 803 -8.44 -30.72 -26.92
C THR A 803 -8.82 -30.46 -25.47
N VAL A 804 -9.14 -31.52 -24.72
CA VAL A 804 -9.22 -31.43 -23.26
C VAL A 804 -7.95 -32.01 -22.65
N ALA A 805 -7.31 -31.22 -21.79
CA ALA A 805 -6.07 -31.55 -21.12
C ALA A 805 -6.28 -31.76 -19.62
N TYR A 806 -5.82 -32.91 -19.13
CA TYR A 806 -5.86 -33.32 -17.74
C TYR A 806 -4.49 -33.26 -17.06
N SER A 807 -3.56 -32.46 -17.60
CA SER A 807 -2.18 -32.34 -17.12
C SER A 807 -2.08 -31.88 -15.66
N GLY A 808 -3.08 -31.16 -15.14
CA GLY A 808 -3.18 -30.75 -13.73
C GLY A 808 -3.80 -31.78 -12.79
N ALA A 809 -4.24 -32.94 -13.29
CA ALA A 809 -4.88 -33.96 -12.45
C ALA A 809 -3.90 -34.55 -11.44
N THR A 810 -4.38 -34.80 -10.22
CA THR A 810 -3.54 -35.31 -9.11
C THR A 810 -3.45 -36.84 -9.04
N ALA A 811 -4.11 -37.52 -9.97
CA ALA A 811 -4.10 -38.97 -10.15
C ALA A 811 -4.44 -39.31 -11.60
N ALA A 812 -4.28 -40.58 -11.96
CA ALA A 812 -4.64 -41.10 -13.28
C ALA A 812 -6.08 -40.77 -13.69
N VAL A 813 -6.26 -40.48 -14.96
CA VAL A 813 -7.53 -40.18 -15.59
C VAL A 813 -8.01 -41.32 -16.49
N THR A 814 -9.33 -41.47 -16.59
CA THR A 814 -9.97 -42.39 -17.52
C THR A 814 -11.06 -41.65 -18.26
N VAL A 815 -10.86 -41.40 -19.55
CA VAL A 815 -11.71 -40.50 -20.34
C VAL A 815 -12.11 -41.19 -21.64
N ASN A 816 -13.38 -41.05 -22.01
CA ASN A 816 -13.96 -41.63 -23.21
C ASN A 816 -14.80 -40.61 -23.98
N LEU A 817 -14.30 -40.18 -25.15
CA LEU A 817 -14.95 -39.19 -26.02
C LEU A 817 -16.25 -39.71 -26.67
N SER A 818 -16.44 -41.03 -26.77
CA SER A 818 -17.72 -41.59 -27.25
C SER A 818 -18.84 -41.52 -26.20
N ASN A 819 -18.51 -41.22 -24.94
CA ASN A 819 -19.48 -41.06 -23.87
C ASN A 819 -19.79 -39.58 -23.61
N THR A 820 -20.90 -39.11 -24.15
CA THR A 820 -21.37 -37.73 -23.97
C THR A 820 -22.18 -37.52 -22.68
N ALA A 821 -22.26 -38.52 -21.80
CA ALA A 821 -22.84 -38.39 -20.47
C ALA A 821 -21.73 -38.15 -19.43
N ALA A 822 -22.12 -37.69 -18.25
CA ALA A 822 -21.21 -37.52 -17.12
C ALA A 822 -20.43 -38.83 -16.85
N GLN A 823 -19.11 -38.74 -16.85
CA GLN A 823 -18.17 -39.84 -16.70
C GLN A 823 -17.18 -39.54 -15.59
N ALA A 824 -16.85 -40.56 -14.79
CA ALA A 824 -15.86 -40.39 -13.73
C ALA A 824 -14.48 -40.36 -14.38
N THR A 825 -13.91 -39.17 -14.51
CA THR A 825 -12.62 -38.93 -15.18
C THR A 825 -11.44 -39.26 -14.28
N GLY A 826 -11.66 -39.84 -13.10
CA GLY A 826 -10.60 -40.28 -12.19
C GLY A 826 -10.08 -39.10 -11.36
N GLY A 827 -8.82 -38.71 -11.59
CA GLY A 827 -8.14 -37.62 -10.90
C GLY A 827 -8.75 -36.22 -11.08
N SER A 828 -9.80 -36.08 -11.90
CA SER A 828 -10.45 -34.81 -12.26
C SER A 828 -11.98 -34.83 -12.11
N GLY A 829 -12.50 -35.63 -11.18
CA GLY A 829 -13.92 -35.56 -10.81
C GLY A 829 -14.87 -36.30 -11.77
N LEU A 830 -16.09 -35.76 -11.93
CA LEU A 830 -17.16 -36.30 -12.77
C LEU A 830 -17.50 -35.30 -13.89
N ASP A 831 -16.90 -35.49 -15.05
CA ASP A 831 -17.00 -34.55 -16.18
C ASP A 831 -17.97 -35.00 -17.26
N THR A 832 -18.54 -34.05 -18.00
CA THR A 832 -19.28 -34.29 -19.24
C THR A 832 -18.54 -33.60 -20.38
N LEU A 833 -18.08 -34.37 -21.37
CA LEU A 833 -17.34 -33.85 -22.53
C LEU A 833 -18.25 -33.83 -23.75
N LEU A 834 -18.31 -32.69 -24.44
CA LEU A 834 -19.13 -32.46 -25.64
C LEU A 834 -18.26 -31.79 -26.70
N ASN A 835 -18.39 -32.19 -27.97
CA ASN A 835 -17.65 -31.61 -29.10
C ASN A 835 -16.14 -31.49 -28.82
N VAL A 836 -15.51 -32.60 -28.42
CA VAL A 836 -14.07 -32.69 -28.17
C VAL A 836 -13.52 -33.81 -29.04
N GLU A 837 -12.42 -33.54 -29.74
CA GLU A 837 -11.77 -34.47 -30.66
C GLU A 837 -10.47 -35.05 -30.09
N ASN A 838 -9.81 -34.34 -29.17
CA ASN A 838 -8.49 -34.72 -28.67
C ASN A 838 -8.42 -34.79 -27.15
N LEU A 839 -7.49 -35.61 -26.65
CA LEU A 839 -7.24 -35.76 -25.22
C LEU A 839 -5.74 -35.67 -24.92
N THR A 840 -5.41 -34.95 -23.85
CA THR A 840 -4.11 -35.02 -23.19
C THR A 840 -4.29 -35.50 -21.75
N GLY A 841 -3.54 -36.53 -21.37
CA GLY A 841 -3.54 -37.12 -20.04
C GLY A 841 -2.84 -36.27 -18.98
N SER A 842 -2.77 -36.85 -17.80
CA SER A 842 -2.08 -36.40 -16.60
C SER A 842 -0.62 -36.84 -16.58
N ALA A 843 0.02 -36.79 -15.40
CA ALA A 843 1.36 -37.31 -15.18
C ALA A 843 1.38 -38.76 -14.64
N TYR A 844 0.26 -39.47 -14.78
CA TYR A 844 0.02 -40.79 -14.22
C TYR A 844 -0.49 -41.74 -15.31
N ASN A 845 -0.59 -43.03 -14.96
CA ASN A 845 -1.01 -44.07 -15.91
C ASN A 845 -2.48 -43.93 -16.33
N ASP A 846 -2.71 -43.31 -17.47
CA ASP A 846 -4.03 -42.89 -17.93
C ASP A 846 -4.68 -43.92 -18.85
N THR A 847 -5.99 -43.76 -19.05
CA THR A 847 -6.75 -44.47 -20.08
C THR A 847 -7.55 -43.47 -20.90
N LEU A 848 -7.10 -43.21 -22.13
CA LEU A 848 -7.72 -42.25 -23.05
C LEU A 848 -8.39 -43.01 -24.19
N ILE A 849 -9.68 -42.78 -24.39
CA ILE A 849 -10.50 -43.44 -25.40
C ILE A 849 -11.12 -42.38 -26.31
N GLY A 850 -10.82 -42.47 -27.61
CA GLY A 850 -11.37 -41.63 -28.67
C GLY A 850 -12.80 -42.01 -29.07
N ASN A 851 -13.22 -41.53 -30.22
CA ASN A 851 -14.55 -41.73 -30.78
C ASN A 851 -14.47 -42.26 -32.22
N THR A 852 -15.33 -41.76 -33.13
CA THR A 852 -15.33 -42.20 -34.54
C THR A 852 -14.74 -41.17 -35.49
N ALA A 853 -14.25 -40.05 -34.95
CA ALA A 853 -13.54 -39.02 -35.69
C ALA A 853 -12.03 -39.25 -35.55
N ASN A 854 -11.23 -38.54 -36.34
CA ASN A 854 -9.78 -38.56 -36.21
C ASN A 854 -9.39 -37.89 -34.88
N ASN A 855 -8.91 -38.66 -33.92
CA ASN A 855 -8.53 -38.21 -32.59
C ASN A 855 -7.01 -38.12 -32.45
N THR A 856 -6.56 -37.13 -31.69
CA THR A 856 -5.18 -37.09 -31.16
C THR A 856 -5.21 -37.42 -29.68
N LEU A 857 -4.52 -38.49 -29.30
CA LEU A 857 -4.41 -38.97 -27.93
C LEU A 857 -2.96 -38.87 -27.46
N ASN A 858 -2.74 -38.09 -26.41
CA ASN A 858 -1.44 -37.95 -25.76
C ASN A 858 -1.57 -38.37 -24.30
N GLY A 859 -0.96 -39.51 -23.92
CA GLY A 859 -0.98 -40.00 -22.54
C GLY A 859 -0.34 -39.04 -21.54
N GLY A 860 0.57 -38.19 -22.00
CA GLY A 860 1.46 -37.47 -21.09
C GLY A 860 2.54 -38.41 -20.54
N VAL A 861 3.10 -38.08 -19.38
CA VAL A 861 4.03 -39.00 -18.72
C VAL A 861 3.23 -40.04 -17.96
N GLY A 862 3.61 -41.30 -18.05
CA GLY A 862 2.84 -42.36 -17.42
C GLY A 862 3.10 -43.69 -18.11
N ALA A 863 2.42 -44.74 -17.71
CA ALA A 863 2.28 -45.93 -18.53
C ALA A 863 0.83 -46.00 -18.98
N ASP A 864 0.57 -45.46 -20.16
CA ASP A 864 -0.78 -45.04 -20.55
C ASP A 864 -1.42 -46.04 -21.51
N ARG A 865 -2.74 -46.09 -21.50
CA ARG A 865 -3.54 -46.83 -22.48
C ARG A 865 -4.28 -45.83 -23.36
N MET A 866 -4.02 -45.87 -24.66
CA MET A 866 -4.70 -45.02 -25.65
C MET A 866 -5.45 -45.90 -26.66
N GLU A 867 -6.73 -45.60 -26.87
CA GLU A 867 -7.63 -46.34 -27.76
C GLU A 867 -8.38 -45.35 -28.66
N GLY A 868 -8.04 -45.27 -29.94
CA GLY A 868 -8.51 -44.23 -30.89
C GLY A 868 -9.94 -44.46 -31.35
N GLY A 869 -10.23 -45.66 -31.86
CA GLY A 869 -11.59 -46.06 -32.23
C GLY A 869 -11.74 -46.25 -33.72
N LEU A 870 -12.56 -45.41 -34.37
CA LEU A 870 -12.61 -45.33 -35.84
C LEU A 870 -12.12 -43.95 -36.25
N GLY A 871 -11.60 -43.80 -37.45
CA GLY A 871 -10.95 -42.58 -37.90
C GLY A 871 -9.45 -42.81 -38.09
N ASN A 872 -8.76 -41.80 -38.60
CA ASN A 872 -7.31 -41.82 -38.67
C ASN A 872 -6.76 -41.15 -37.40
N ASP A 873 -6.35 -41.96 -36.45
CA ASP A 873 -5.98 -41.51 -35.12
C ASP A 873 -4.47 -41.29 -34.99
N THR A 874 -4.09 -40.41 -34.07
CA THR A 874 -2.70 -40.07 -33.77
C THR A 874 -2.41 -40.27 -32.29
N TYR A 875 -1.34 -41.01 -32.01
CA TYR A 875 -0.92 -41.38 -30.66
C TYR A 875 0.45 -40.80 -30.33
N TYR A 876 0.63 -40.27 -29.13
CA TYR A 876 1.94 -39.90 -28.60
C TYR A 876 2.38 -40.92 -27.56
N VAL A 877 3.49 -41.61 -27.86
CA VAL A 877 4.10 -42.62 -26.99
C VAL A 877 5.44 -42.11 -26.48
N ASP A 878 5.52 -41.85 -25.19
CA ASP A 878 6.71 -41.33 -24.53
C ASP A 878 7.27 -42.25 -23.43
N ASN A 879 6.51 -43.29 -23.06
CA ASN A 879 6.94 -44.33 -22.16
C ASN A 879 6.90 -45.69 -22.84
N ALA A 880 7.94 -46.50 -22.60
CA ALA A 880 8.02 -47.84 -23.18
C ALA A 880 6.91 -48.80 -22.71
N SER A 881 6.16 -48.43 -21.68
CA SER A 881 5.03 -49.18 -21.15
C SER A 881 3.67 -48.68 -21.67
N ASP A 882 3.64 -47.66 -22.54
CA ASP A 882 2.41 -47.20 -23.17
C ASP A 882 1.83 -48.28 -24.09
N VAL A 883 0.50 -48.34 -24.13
CA VAL A 883 -0.27 -49.32 -24.87
C VAL A 883 -1.22 -48.58 -25.81
N VAL A 884 -0.94 -48.69 -27.11
CA VAL A 884 -1.87 -48.28 -28.18
C VAL A 884 -2.79 -49.45 -28.52
N VAL A 885 -4.07 -49.15 -28.73
CA VAL A 885 -5.11 -50.13 -29.04
C VAL A 885 -5.96 -49.63 -30.18
N GLU A 886 -6.03 -50.43 -31.24
CA GLU A 886 -6.85 -50.12 -32.40
C GLU A 886 -7.94 -51.14 -32.69
N ALA A 887 -9.01 -50.65 -33.32
CA ALA A 887 -10.08 -51.48 -33.84
C ALA A 887 -9.74 -51.96 -35.26
N ALA A 888 -10.21 -53.15 -35.62
CA ALA A 888 -10.10 -53.62 -37.00
C ALA A 888 -10.85 -52.66 -37.93
N SER A 889 -10.21 -52.20 -39.01
CA SER A 889 -10.72 -51.12 -39.87
C SER A 889 -10.91 -49.77 -39.16
N GLY A 890 -10.06 -49.45 -38.17
CA GLY A 890 -10.03 -48.19 -37.43
C GLY A 890 -9.80 -47.00 -38.37
N GLY A 891 -8.72 -47.02 -39.12
CA GLY A 891 -8.48 -46.07 -40.20
C GLY A 891 -7.08 -46.26 -40.76
N THR A 892 -6.32 -45.18 -40.82
CA THR A 892 -4.88 -45.22 -41.09
C THR A 892 -4.20 -44.42 -40.00
N ASP A 893 -3.63 -45.14 -39.05
CA ASP A 893 -3.29 -44.59 -37.74
C ASP A 893 -1.79 -44.33 -37.63
N LEU A 894 -1.41 -43.38 -36.77
CA LEU A 894 -0.04 -42.90 -36.61
C LEU A 894 0.39 -42.88 -35.15
N VAL A 895 1.51 -43.54 -34.85
CA VAL A 895 2.20 -43.40 -33.56
C VAL A 895 3.39 -42.47 -33.72
N TYR A 896 3.42 -41.38 -32.95
CA TYR A 896 4.61 -40.59 -32.67
C TYR A 896 5.32 -41.15 -31.45
N ALA A 897 6.53 -41.69 -31.62
CA ALA A 897 7.28 -42.32 -30.55
C ALA A 897 8.56 -41.54 -30.21
N THR A 898 8.72 -41.17 -28.93
CA THR A 898 9.99 -40.64 -28.39
C THR A 898 10.83 -41.71 -27.70
N VAL A 899 10.29 -42.92 -27.58
CA VAL A 899 10.93 -44.14 -27.07
C VAL A 899 10.94 -45.25 -28.12
N SER A 900 11.70 -46.32 -27.88
CA SER A 900 11.63 -47.49 -28.77
C SER A 900 10.24 -48.12 -28.70
N HIS A 901 9.63 -48.40 -29.85
CA HIS A 901 8.23 -48.83 -29.91
C HIS A 901 7.99 -49.95 -30.93
N THR A 902 7.08 -50.85 -30.57
CA THR A 902 6.55 -51.89 -31.45
C THR A 902 5.08 -51.59 -31.70
N LEU A 903 4.69 -51.42 -32.97
CA LEU A 903 3.32 -51.11 -33.34
C LEU A 903 2.36 -52.19 -32.85
N ALA A 904 1.25 -51.76 -32.26
CA ALA A 904 0.12 -52.63 -31.96
C ALA A 904 -0.50 -53.18 -33.25
N ALA A 905 -1.28 -54.26 -33.18
CA ALA A 905 -2.06 -54.71 -34.33
C ALA A 905 -3.00 -53.61 -34.81
N GLU A 906 -3.31 -53.62 -36.12
CA GLU A 906 -4.20 -52.64 -36.77
C GLU A 906 -3.67 -51.19 -36.85
N VAL A 907 -2.41 -50.92 -36.48
CA VAL A 907 -1.78 -49.60 -36.67
C VAL A 907 -0.83 -49.61 -37.88
N GLU A 908 -0.96 -48.65 -38.80
CA GLU A 908 -0.18 -48.64 -40.04
C GLU A 908 1.14 -47.87 -39.93
N ASN A 909 1.17 -46.74 -39.23
CA ASN A 909 2.31 -45.81 -39.31
C ASN A 909 3.00 -45.60 -37.96
N LEU A 910 4.34 -45.55 -38.01
CA LEU A 910 5.19 -45.19 -36.86
C LEU A 910 6.14 -44.07 -37.28
N SER A 911 6.24 -43.04 -36.45
CA SER A 911 7.14 -41.93 -36.63
C SER A 911 8.05 -41.76 -35.41
N LEU A 912 9.33 -42.04 -35.61
CA LEU A 912 10.35 -41.86 -34.59
C LEU A 912 10.67 -40.38 -34.43
N GLN A 913 10.69 -39.88 -33.20
CA GLN A 913 10.92 -38.48 -32.89
C GLN A 913 12.31 -38.22 -32.29
N GLY A 914 12.77 -36.97 -32.41
CA GLY A 914 14.02 -36.52 -31.81
C GLY A 914 15.30 -37.06 -32.46
N THR A 915 16.40 -37.07 -31.70
CA THR A 915 17.74 -37.50 -32.16
C THR A 915 18.27 -38.72 -31.41
N ALA A 916 17.48 -39.23 -30.45
CA ALA A 916 17.84 -40.40 -29.68
C ALA A 916 17.83 -41.67 -30.55
N SER A 917 18.71 -42.62 -30.22
CA SER A 917 18.71 -43.95 -30.86
C SER A 917 17.56 -44.78 -30.28
N ILE A 918 16.40 -44.69 -30.91
CA ILE A 918 15.18 -45.42 -30.56
C ILE A 918 14.81 -46.40 -31.68
N ASN A 919 14.37 -47.59 -31.32
CA ASN A 919 14.09 -48.66 -32.29
C ASN A 919 12.62 -48.68 -32.68
N ALA A 920 12.36 -49.10 -33.91
CA ALA A 920 11.02 -49.31 -34.46
C ALA A 920 10.82 -50.80 -34.77
N THR A 921 9.63 -51.31 -34.46
CA THR A 921 9.17 -52.61 -34.95
C THR A 921 7.75 -52.47 -35.47
N GLY A 922 7.51 -52.85 -36.72
CA GLY A 922 6.16 -52.90 -37.30
C GLY A 922 5.36 -54.10 -36.79
N ASN A 923 4.26 -54.40 -37.48
CA ASN A 923 3.31 -55.45 -37.14
C ASN A 923 3.12 -56.42 -38.33
N ALA A 924 1.88 -56.87 -38.60
CA ALA A 924 1.57 -57.79 -39.70
C ALA A 924 0.94 -57.08 -40.93
N LEU A 925 0.75 -55.76 -40.84
CA LEU A 925 0.24 -54.90 -41.89
C LEU A 925 1.40 -54.38 -42.75
N ASN A 926 1.06 -53.65 -43.81
CA ASN A 926 2.05 -52.90 -44.58
C ASN A 926 2.33 -51.58 -43.86
N ASN A 927 3.40 -51.53 -43.09
CA ASN A 927 3.72 -50.36 -42.27
C ASN A 927 4.51 -49.30 -43.02
N ILE A 928 4.31 -48.03 -42.64
CA ILE A 928 5.19 -46.92 -43.02
C ILE A 928 5.91 -46.42 -41.76
N ILE A 929 7.23 -46.50 -41.78
CA ILE A 929 8.09 -46.09 -40.66
C ILE A 929 8.90 -44.86 -41.05
N TYR A 930 8.62 -43.73 -40.41
CA TYR A 930 9.37 -42.48 -40.55
C TYR A 930 10.55 -42.48 -39.58
N THR A 931 11.77 -42.33 -40.10
CA THR A 931 13.00 -42.39 -39.31
C THR A 931 13.32 -41.07 -38.60
N ASN A 932 14.20 -41.15 -37.59
CA ASN A 932 14.77 -40.00 -36.90
C ASN A 932 16.29 -39.93 -37.12
N ALA A 933 16.98 -38.95 -36.53
CA ALA A 933 18.42 -38.80 -36.73
C ALA A 933 19.30 -39.76 -35.88
N GLY A 934 18.69 -40.67 -35.13
CA GLY A 934 19.37 -41.62 -34.25
C GLY A 934 20.04 -42.76 -35.01
N ASN A 935 20.70 -43.66 -34.28
CA ASN A 935 21.17 -44.93 -34.86
C ASN A 935 20.12 -45.99 -34.54
N ASN A 936 19.17 -46.23 -35.45
CA ASN A 936 17.98 -47.00 -35.14
C ASN A 936 18.11 -48.46 -35.60
N ILE A 937 17.49 -49.38 -34.87
CA ILE A 937 17.11 -50.70 -35.41
C ILE A 937 15.66 -50.58 -35.85
N ILE A 938 15.41 -50.79 -37.14
CA ILE A 938 14.09 -50.69 -37.76
C ILE A 938 13.77 -52.07 -38.34
N ASP A 939 12.79 -52.74 -37.75
CA ASP A 939 12.25 -54.01 -38.22
C ASP A 939 10.84 -53.79 -38.75
N GLY A 940 10.59 -53.98 -40.04
CA GLY A 940 9.25 -53.82 -40.62
C GLY A 940 8.24 -54.83 -40.10
N GLY A 941 8.71 -55.99 -39.63
CA GLY A 941 7.85 -57.07 -39.16
C GLY A 941 7.43 -58.01 -40.30
N ALA A 942 6.13 -58.19 -40.48
CA ALA A 942 5.56 -58.96 -41.58
C ALA A 942 4.62 -58.06 -42.37
N GLY A 943 4.59 -58.22 -43.69
CA GLY A 943 3.83 -57.32 -44.54
C GLY A 943 4.68 -56.91 -45.73
N ILE A 944 4.31 -55.79 -46.35
CA ILE A 944 5.15 -55.07 -47.31
C ILE A 944 5.42 -53.71 -46.69
N ASP A 945 6.57 -53.58 -46.06
CA ASP A 945 6.90 -52.46 -45.19
C ASP A 945 7.75 -51.42 -45.90
N THR A 946 7.50 -50.15 -45.59
CA THR A 946 8.20 -49.00 -46.17
C THR A 946 8.92 -48.22 -45.09
N VAL A 947 10.23 -48.05 -45.24
CA VAL A 947 10.97 -47.08 -44.44
C VAL A 947 11.15 -45.80 -45.24
N THR A 948 10.74 -44.68 -44.64
CA THR A 948 10.82 -43.36 -45.26
C THR A 948 11.80 -42.46 -44.53
N TYR A 949 12.71 -41.88 -45.32
CA TYR A 949 13.71 -40.90 -44.90
C TYR A 949 13.30 -39.48 -45.29
N ALA A 950 12.01 -39.23 -45.55
CA ALA A 950 11.49 -37.93 -45.96
C ALA A 950 11.88 -36.79 -44.99
N ASN A 951 12.07 -37.11 -43.71
CA ASN A 951 12.46 -36.16 -42.66
C ASN A 951 13.98 -36.03 -42.47
N ALA A 952 14.80 -36.75 -43.24
CA ALA A 952 16.25 -36.67 -43.15
C ALA A 952 16.75 -35.26 -43.50
N THR A 953 17.79 -34.82 -42.80
CA THR A 953 18.34 -33.46 -42.92
C THR A 953 19.43 -33.32 -43.99
N SER A 954 19.82 -34.43 -44.62
CA SER A 954 20.74 -34.48 -45.75
C SER A 954 20.49 -35.75 -46.56
N ALA A 955 21.16 -35.87 -47.72
CA ALA A 955 21.11 -37.05 -48.57
C ALA A 955 21.38 -38.34 -47.81
N ILE A 956 20.67 -39.39 -48.21
CA ILE A 956 20.77 -40.71 -47.62
C ILE A 956 21.34 -41.74 -48.58
N THR A 957 21.97 -42.77 -48.02
CA THR A 957 22.46 -43.94 -48.76
C THR A 957 22.03 -45.20 -48.03
N VAL A 958 21.11 -45.94 -48.63
CA VAL A 958 20.46 -47.09 -48.00
C VAL A 958 20.47 -48.29 -48.94
N ASN A 959 20.75 -49.47 -48.40
CA ASN A 959 20.76 -50.74 -49.11
C ASN A 959 20.02 -51.81 -48.29
N LEU A 960 18.88 -52.29 -48.80
CA LEU A 960 18.04 -53.31 -48.15
C LEU A 960 18.70 -54.70 -48.08
N SER A 961 19.69 -55.00 -48.92
CA SER A 961 20.45 -56.25 -48.84
C SER A 961 21.47 -56.25 -47.68
N ASN A 962 21.76 -55.09 -47.10
CA ASN A 962 22.64 -54.96 -45.94
C ASN A 962 21.83 -54.94 -44.63
N THR A 963 21.81 -56.07 -43.95
CA THR A 963 21.13 -56.24 -42.64
C THR A 963 22.01 -55.88 -41.44
N ALA A 964 23.21 -55.34 -41.66
CA ALA A 964 24.03 -54.74 -40.62
C ALA A 964 23.78 -53.23 -40.56
N ALA A 965 24.20 -52.59 -39.46
CA ALA A 965 24.18 -51.14 -39.32
C ALA A 965 24.90 -50.48 -40.51
N GLN A 966 24.19 -49.58 -41.18
CA GLN A 966 24.67 -48.83 -42.33
C GLN A 966 24.56 -47.35 -42.04
N ALA A 967 25.61 -46.59 -42.36
CA ALA A 967 25.58 -45.14 -42.25
C ALA A 967 24.62 -44.61 -43.32
N THR A 968 23.38 -44.36 -42.92
CA THR A 968 22.31 -43.89 -43.80
C THR A 968 22.50 -42.41 -44.14
N GLY A 969 23.43 -41.71 -43.50
CA GLY A 969 23.78 -40.33 -43.83
C GLY A 969 22.95 -39.36 -43.00
N GLY A 970 21.99 -38.68 -43.62
CA GLY A 970 21.09 -37.71 -42.98
C GLY A 970 20.16 -38.23 -41.89
N SER A 971 20.25 -39.52 -41.56
CA SER A 971 19.42 -40.24 -40.58
C SER A 971 20.24 -41.13 -39.64
N GLY A 972 21.55 -40.87 -39.47
CA GLY A 972 22.38 -41.64 -38.55
C GLY A 972 22.94 -42.94 -39.15
N SER A 973 23.02 -43.99 -38.34
CA SER A 973 23.50 -45.33 -38.72
C SER A 973 22.47 -46.39 -38.37
N ASP A 974 21.61 -46.70 -39.32
CA ASP A 974 20.44 -47.55 -39.11
C ASP A 974 20.68 -49.02 -39.49
N THR A 975 19.95 -49.93 -38.84
CA THR A 975 19.86 -51.35 -39.20
C THR A 975 18.44 -51.64 -39.66
N LEU A 976 18.29 -52.06 -40.92
CA LEU A 976 16.98 -52.34 -41.53
C LEU A 976 16.77 -53.85 -41.65
N LEU A 977 15.65 -54.34 -41.11
CA LEU A 977 15.26 -55.76 -41.11
C LEU A 977 13.81 -55.86 -41.61
N ASN A 978 13.52 -56.89 -42.42
CA ASN A 978 12.17 -57.12 -42.96
C ASN A 978 11.52 -55.85 -43.56
N VAL A 979 12.25 -55.14 -44.43
CA VAL A 979 11.77 -53.96 -45.13
C VAL A 979 11.84 -54.23 -46.62
N GLU A 980 10.74 -53.98 -47.32
CA GLU A 980 10.62 -54.20 -48.76
C GLU A 980 10.77 -52.90 -49.55
N ASN A 981 10.41 -51.76 -48.98
CA ASN A 981 10.33 -50.51 -49.72
C ASN A 981 11.13 -49.38 -49.05
N LEU A 982 11.59 -48.44 -49.88
CA LEU A 982 12.29 -47.25 -49.44
C LEU A 982 11.71 -46.00 -50.08
N THR A 983 11.56 -44.96 -49.26
CA THR A 983 11.36 -43.59 -49.72
C THR A 983 12.53 -42.73 -49.27
N GLY A 984 13.13 -42.01 -50.21
CA GLY A 984 14.22 -41.08 -49.98
C GLY A 984 13.80 -39.81 -49.24
N SER A 985 14.79 -38.94 -49.07
CA SER A 985 14.70 -37.61 -48.53
C SER A 985 14.34 -36.58 -49.62
N LYS A 986 14.58 -35.30 -49.34
CA LYS A 986 14.46 -34.19 -50.31
C LYS A 986 15.81 -33.83 -50.97
N TYR A 987 16.79 -34.71 -50.85
CA TYR A 987 18.18 -34.52 -51.30
C TYR A 987 18.57 -35.65 -52.25
N ASN A 988 19.76 -35.55 -52.84
CA ASN A 988 20.22 -36.54 -53.83
C ASN A 988 20.59 -37.87 -53.17
N ASP A 989 19.70 -38.84 -53.27
CA ASP A 989 19.74 -40.08 -52.51
C ASP A 989 20.30 -41.26 -53.30
N ILE A 990 20.76 -42.28 -52.58
CA ILE A 990 21.16 -43.56 -53.16
C ILE A 990 20.36 -44.66 -52.48
N LEU A 991 19.35 -45.19 -53.18
CA LEU A 991 18.46 -46.25 -52.70
C LEU A 991 18.79 -47.54 -53.43
N THR A 992 19.09 -48.60 -52.68
CA THR A 992 19.30 -49.96 -53.21
C THR A 992 18.32 -50.94 -52.58
N GLY A 993 17.58 -51.65 -53.41
CA GLY A 993 16.70 -52.76 -53.04
C GLY A 993 17.47 -54.01 -52.60
N ASN A 994 16.78 -55.14 -52.61
CA ASN A 994 17.34 -56.47 -52.35
C ASN A 994 16.84 -57.44 -53.44
N SER A 995 17.02 -58.75 -53.26
CA SER A 995 16.56 -59.72 -54.28
C SER A 995 15.04 -59.96 -54.30
N GLY A 996 14.27 -59.11 -53.61
CA GLY A 996 12.84 -59.24 -53.36
C GLY A 996 12.01 -58.52 -54.43
N ILE A 997 10.82 -58.05 -54.05
CA ILE A 997 10.06 -57.08 -54.85
C ILE A 997 10.11 -55.79 -54.07
N ASN A 998 10.78 -54.77 -54.60
CA ASN A 998 10.97 -53.51 -53.90
C ASN A 998 10.23 -52.36 -54.59
N VAL A 999 9.68 -51.44 -53.79
CA VAL A 999 9.25 -50.12 -54.27
C VAL A 999 10.30 -49.10 -53.82
N LEU A 1000 10.88 -48.39 -54.78
CA LEU A 1000 11.88 -47.36 -54.53
C LEU A 1000 11.37 -46.01 -55.03
N ASP A 1001 11.24 -45.05 -54.12
CA ASP A 1001 10.89 -43.66 -54.43
C ASP A 1001 12.03 -42.76 -53.97
N GLY A 1002 12.71 -42.09 -54.91
CA GLY A 1002 13.79 -41.14 -54.58
C GLY A 1002 13.28 -39.90 -53.84
N GLY A 1003 12.02 -39.52 -54.07
CA GLY A 1003 11.47 -38.27 -53.56
C GLY A 1003 11.83 -37.07 -54.43
N ILE A 1004 12.34 -36.02 -53.79
CA ILE A 1004 12.84 -34.82 -54.47
C ILE A 1004 14.36 -34.89 -54.41
N GLY A 1005 15.05 -34.66 -55.51
CA GLY A 1005 16.50 -34.79 -55.55
C GLY A 1005 16.94 -35.40 -56.86
N ASN A 1006 18.24 -35.42 -57.12
CA ASN A 1006 18.75 -36.24 -58.21
C ASN A 1006 19.16 -37.59 -57.64
N ASP A 1007 18.26 -38.57 -57.70
CA ASP A 1007 18.41 -39.79 -56.93
C ASP A 1007 18.99 -40.92 -57.78
N THR A 1008 19.61 -41.89 -57.13
CA THR A 1008 20.07 -43.14 -57.75
C THR A 1008 19.31 -44.30 -57.14
N LEU A 1009 18.48 -44.95 -57.95
CA LEU A 1009 17.60 -46.04 -57.54
C LEU A 1009 18.09 -47.34 -58.19
N THR A 1010 18.39 -48.35 -57.38
CA THR A 1010 18.88 -49.67 -57.84
C THR A 1010 18.01 -50.78 -57.26
N GLY A 1011 17.19 -51.46 -58.05
CA GLY A 1011 16.32 -52.55 -57.60
C GLY A 1011 17.07 -53.82 -57.20
N ASP A 1012 18.17 -54.12 -57.90
CA ASP A 1012 18.93 -55.39 -57.86
C ASP A 1012 18.28 -56.51 -58.67
N LYS A 1013 17.68 -57.52 -58.03
CA LYS A 1013 16.95 -58.59 -58.73
C LYS A 1013 15.55 -58.61 -58.18
N GLY A 1014 14.55 -58.85 -59.02
CA GLY A 1014 13.20 -58.75 -58.52
C GLY A 1014 12.22 -58.36 -59.58
N ASN A 1015 11.01 -58.02 -59.16
CA ASN A 1015 10.10 -57.24 -59.99
C ASN A 1015 9.95 -55.89 -59.31
N ASP A 1016 10.90 -55.01 -59.51
CA ASP A 1016 11.01 -53.77 -58.74
C ASP A 1016 10.15 -52.67 -59.35
N ASN A 1017 9.73 -51.73 -58.52
CA ASN A 1017 8.90 -50.60 -58.94
C ASN A 1017 9.56 -49.28 -58.52
N TYR A 1018 10.00 -48.53 -59.52
CA TYR A 1018 10.56 -47.20 -59.35
C TYR A 1018 9.46 -46.15 -59.49
N ILE A 1019 9.31 -45.31 -58.47
CA ILE A 1019 8.35 -44.21 -58.49
C ILE A 1019 9.04 -42.96 -59.03
N PHE A 1020 8.38 -42.28 -59.96
CA PHE A 1020 8.85 -40.99 -60.49
C PHE A 1020 7.69 -39.99 -60.55
N ALA A 1021 7.83 -38.85 -59.88
CA ALA A 1021 6.81 -37.82 -59.83
C ALA A 1021 7.29 -36.51 -60.49
N ARG A 1022 6.37 -35.56 -60.69
CA ARG A 1022 6.76 -34.19 -61.03
C ARG A 1022 7.45 -33.58 -59.81
N GLY A 1023 8.57 -32.92 -60.02
CA GLY A 1023 9.41 -32.38 -58.94
C GLY A 1023 10.54 -33.31 -58.48
N SER A 1024 10.57 -34.57 -58.94
CA SER A 1024 11.66 -35.52 -58.65
C SER A 1024 12.98 -35.21 -59.36
N ASN A 1025 13.14 -34.05 -60.00
CA ASN A 1025 14.36 -33.66 -60.70
C ASN A 1025 14.93 -34.78 -61.62
N MET A 1026 16.22 -35.13 -61.51
CA MET A 1026 16.87 -36.10 -62.39
C MET A 1026 17.22 -37.39 -61.64
N ASP A 1027 16.37 -38.38 -61.77
CA ASP A 1027 16.60 -39.69 -61.16
C ASP A 1027 17.30 -40.63 -62.13
N THR A 1028 18.24 -41.41 -61.61
CA THR A 1028 18.94 -42.46 -62.33
C THR A 1028 18.50 -43.81 -61.81
N ILE A 1029 17.84 -44.58 -62.68
CA ILE A 1029 17.47 -45.97 -62.41
C ILE A 1029 18.58 -46.87 -62.93
N VAL A 1030 19.11 -47.71 -62.05
CA VAL A 1030 20.17 -48.66 -62.35
C VAL A 1030 19.58 -50.06 -62.31
N GLU A 1031 19.27 -50.56 -63.50
CA GLU A 1031 18.82 -51.94 -63.69
C GLU A 1031 19.98 -52.88 -64.05
N ASN A 1032 19.93 -54.10 -63.55
CA ASN A 1032 20.90 -55.15 -63.91
C ASN A 1032 20.35 -56.57 -63.72
N ASP A 1033 19.03 -56.76 -63.78
CA ASP A 1033 18.42 -58.08 -63.67
C ASP A 1033 18.36 -58.81 -65.02
N ALA A 1034 19.10 -59.91 -65.13
CA ALA A 1034 19.05 -60.81 -66.29
C ALA A 1034 18.11 -62.02 -66.07
N THR A 1035 17.38 -62.06 -64.96
CA THR A 1035 16.53 -63.19 -64.56
C THR A 1035 15.29 -63.28 -65.45
N ALA A 1036 15.19 -64.37 -66.21
CA ALA A 1036 14.10 -64.52 -67.17
C ALA A 1036 12.72 -64.57 -66.48
N GLY A 1037 11.81 -63.70 -66.89
CA GLY A 1037 10.44 -63.63 -66.39
C GLY A 1037 10.22 -62.58 -65.31
N ASN A 1038 11.30 -62.01 -64.78
CA ASN A 1038 11.23 -60.81 -63.95
C ASN A 1038 10.83 -59.58 -64.80
N LYS A 1039 10.21 -58.61 -64.15
CA LYS A 1039 9.60 -57.43 -64.76
C LYS A 1039 9.68 -56.23 -63.84
N ASP A 1040 10.58 -55.33 -64.17
CA ASP A 1040 10.71 -54.08 -63.46
C ASP A 1040 9.75 -53.03 -64.04
N THR A 1041 9.26 -52.15 -63.17
CA THR A 1041 8.27 -51.13 -63.50
C THR A 1041 8.81 -49.74 -63.15
N LEU A 1042 8.72 -48.79 -64.08
CA LEU A 1042 8.83 -47.36 -63.79
C LEU A 1042 7.44 -46.76 -63.80
N SER A 1043 6.95 -46.39 -62.62
CA SER A 1043 5.62 -45.83 -62.40
C SER A 1043 5.68 -44.32 -62.29
N PHE A 1044 5.06 -43.63 -63.24
CA PHE A 1044 4.93 -42.18 -63.21
C PHE A 1044 3.72 -41.76 -62.37
N GLY A 1045 3.89 -40.69 -61.57
CA GLY A 1045 2.83 -40.10 -60.76
C GLY A 1045 1.56 -39.76 -61.56
N SER A 1046 0.40 -39.76 -60.90
CA SER A 1046 -0.93 -39.65 -61.53
C SER A 1046 -1.13 -38.43 -62.45
N ASN A 1047 -0.33 -37.37 -62.26
CA ASN A 1047 -0.33 -36.14 -63.05
C ASN A 1047 0.66 -36.14 -64.25
N ILE A 1048 1.20 -37.30 -64.62
CA ILE A 1048 2.09 -37.51 -65.76
C ILE A 1048 1.44 -38.52 -66.72
N ALA A 1049 0.62 -38.03 -67.64
CA ALA A 1049 0.02 -38.89 -68.67
C ALA A 1049 1.04 -39.33 -69.73
N ALA A 1050 0.74 -40.40 -70.46
CA ALA A 1050 1.63 -40.95 -71.50
C ALA A 1050 2.05 -39.92 -72.57
N ASN A 1051 1.17 -38.96 -72.91
CA ASN A 1051 1.44 -37.89 -73.87
C ASN A 1051 2.24 -36.70 -73.29
N GLN A 1052 2.60 -36.77 -72.01
CA GLN A 1052 3.46 -35.81 -71.32
C GLN A 1052 4.89 -36.34 -71.12
N LEU A 1053 5.20 -37.52 -71.67
CA LEU A 1053 6.51 -38.14 -71.59
C LEU A 1053 7.27 -37.96 -72.91
N TRP A 1054 8.56 -37.64 -72.81
CA TRP A 1054 9.47 -37.49 -73.93
C TRP A 1054 10.66 -38.43 -73.81
N PHE A 1055 10.83 -39.28 -74.82
CA PHE A 1055 11.81 -40.36 -74.85
C PHE A 1055 13.03 -39.99 -75.69
N THR A 1056 14.22 -40.04 -75.09
CA THR A 1056 15.48 -39.69 -75.76
C THR A 1056 16.53 -40.77 -75.51
N LYS A 1057 17.29 -41.13 -76.55
CA LYS A 1057 18.50 -41.93 -76.39
C LYS A 1057 19.71 -41.01 -76.18
N THR A 1058 20.41 -41.18 -75.07
CA THR A 1058 21.64 -40.44 -74.76
C THR A 1058 22.76 -41.42 -74.43
N GLY A 1059 23.76 -41.56 -75.32
CA GLY A 1059 24.79 -42.58 -75.16
C GLY A 1059 24.18 -43.99 -75.12
N ASN A 1060 24.41 -44.72 -74.01
CA ASN A 1060 23.82 -46.04 -73.75
C ASN A 1060 22.53 -45.97 -72.90
N ASN A 1061 22.09 -44.79 -72.46
CA ASN A 1061 20.95 -44.63 -71.56
C ASN A 1061 19.65 -44.32 -72.31
N LEU A 1062 18.53 -44.65 -71.69
CA LEU A 1062 17.20 -44.14 -72.04
C LEU A 1062 16.84 -43.01 -71.08
N GLU A 1063 16.55 -41.81 -71.61
CA GLU A 1063 15.99 -40.71 -70.83
C GLU A 1063 14.50 -40.57 -71.12
N VAL A 1064 13.70 -40.50 -70.05
CA VAL A 1064 12.26 -40.23 -70.11
C VAL A 1064 12.00 -38.92 -69.36
N SER A 1065 11.84 -37.82 -70.10
CA SER A 1065 11.61 -36.49 -69.54
C SER A 1065 10.12 -36.17 -69.45
N VAL A 1066 9.74 -35.42 -68.41
CA VAL A 1066 8.38 -34.92 -68.26
C VAL A 1066 8.26 -33.56 -68.97
N ILE A 1067 7.43 -33.51 -70.01
CA ILE A 1067 7.21 -32.34 -70.86
C ILE A 1067 6.80 -31.12 -70.01
N GLY A 1068 7.46 -30.00 -70.27
CA GLY A 1068 7.24 -28.72 -69.60
C GLY A 1068 8.04 -28.53 -68.30
N THR A 1069 8.84 -29.52 -67.90
CA THR A 1069 9.66 -29.49 -66.68
C THR A 1069 11.13 -29.81 -66.97
N THR A 1070 11.98 -29.75 -65.95
CA THR A 1070 13.34 -30.31 -65.98
C THR A 1070 13.40 -31.76 -65.53
N ASP A 1071 12.28 -32.33 -65.08
CA ASP A 1071 12.21 -33.64 -64.46
C ASP A 1071 12.45 -34.74 -65.50
N LYS A 1072 13.33 -35.69 -65.19
CA LYS A 1072 13.58 -36.86 -66.05
C LYS A 1072 13.98 -38.09 -65.23
N ALA A 1073 13.52 -39.24 -65.68
CA ALA A 1073 14.07 -40.53 -65.28
C ALA A 1073 15.11 -40.98 -66.31
N VAL A 1074 16.30 -41.38 -65.86
CA VAL A 1074 17.40 -41.90 -66.67
C VAL A 1074 17.55 -43.38 -66.37
N ILE A 1075 17.11 -44.25 -67.27
CA ILE A 1075 17.37 -45.69 -67.16
C ILE A 1075 18.76 -45.95 -67.75
N LYS A 1076 19.69 -46.28 -66.86
CA LYS A 1076 21.11 -46.40 -67.17
C LYS A 1076 21.38 -47.65 -68.01
N ASP A 1077 22.25 -47.51 -69.01
CA ASP A 1077 22.77 -48.61 -69.83
C ASP A 1077 21.71 -49.44 -70.60
N TRP A 1078 20.47 -48.94 -70.71
CA TRP A 1078 19.36 -49.52 -71.50
C TRP A 1078 19.80 -50.17 -72.82
N TYR A 1079 20.67 -49.49 -73.59
CA TYR A 1079 21.09 -49.96 -74.91
C TYR A 1079 22.23 -50.99 -74.92
N LEU A 1080 22.69 -51.47 -73.75
CA LEU A 1080 23.69 -52.55 -73.64
C LEU A 1080 23.07 -53.96 -73.66
N GLY A 1081 21.77 -54.09 -73.43
CA GLY A 1081 21.03 -55.34 -73.54
C GLY A 1081 19.83 -55.41 -72.59
N ASN A 1082 19.01 -56.46 -72.75
CA ASN A 1082 17.75 -56.59 -72.02
C ASN A 1082 17.88 -56.60 -70.49
N ALA A 1083 19.03 -56.99 -69.93
CA ALA A 1083 19.25 -57.01 -68.49
C ALA A 1083 19.31 -55.61 -67.83
N TYR A 1084 19.35 -54.54 -68.64
CA TYR A 1084 19.37 -53.15 -68.19
C TYR A 1084 18.06 -52.44 -68.50
N HIS A 1085 17.04 -53.18 -68.94
CA HIS A 1085 15.73 -52.62 -69.23
C HIS A 1085 14.89 -52.58 -67.95
N VAL A 1086 14.01 -51.59 -67.90
CA VAL A 1086 12.79 -51.65 -67.09
C VAL A 1086 11.69 -52.14 -68.03
N GLU A 1087 11.11 -53.31 -67.78
CA GLU A 1087 10.19 -53.98 -68.71
C GLU A 1087 8.90 -53.21 -68.94
N GLU A 1088 8.39 -52.52 -67.91
CA GLU A 1088 7.10 -51.84 -67.93
C GLU A 1088 7.25 -50.36 -67.52
N LEU A 1089 6.84 -49.44 -68.38
CA LEU A 1089 6.67 -48.03 -68.01
C LEU A 1089 5.17 -47.76 -67.85
N LYS A 1090 4.74 -47.35 -66.66
CA LYS A 1090 3.33 -47.07 -66.35
C LYS A 1090 3.11 -45.57 -66.23
N SER A 1091 2.27 -45.01 -67.08
CA SER A 1091 1.92 -43.60 -67.00
C SER A 1091 0.89 -43.33 -65.89
N GLY A 1092 0.80 -42.09 -65.44
CA GLY A 1092 -0.14 -41.67 -64.40
C GLY A 1092 -1.62 -41.84 -64.76
N ASN A 1093 -1.94 -42.01 -66.05
CA ASN A 1093 -3.29 -42.34 -66.52
C ASN A 1093 -3.53 -43.86 -66.69
N GLY A 1094 -2.65 -44.71 -66.13
CA GLY A 1094 -2.82 -46.16 -66.06
C GLY A 1094 -2.48 -46.93 -67.34
N LEU A 1095 -1.87 -46.29 -68.34
CA LEU A 1095 -1.42 -46.99 -69.54
C LEU A 1095 -0.04 -47.61 -69.30
N THR A 1096 0.20 -48.77 -69.91
CA THR A 1096 1.48 -49.47 -69.83
C THR A 1096 2.17 -49.44 -71.19
N LEU A 1097 3.47 -49.12 -71.19
CA LEU A 1097 4.38 -49.23 -72.32
C LEU A 1097 5.40 -50.31 -72.03
N LEU A 1098 5.47 -51.33 -72.88
CA LEU A 1098 6.47 -52.39 -72.74
C LEU A 1098 7.82 -51.94 -73.33
N ASP A 1099 8.92 -52.42 -72.76
CA ASP A 1099 10.29 -52.18 -73.23
C ASP A 1099 10.46 -52.38 -74.75
N SER A 1100 9.85 -53.43 -75.30
CA SER A 1100 9.85 -53.80 -76.73
C SER A 1100 9.19 -52.74 -77.63
N GLN A 1101 8.40 -51.83 -77.05
CA GLN A 1101 7.69 -50.77 -77.74
C GLN A 1101 8.35 -49.40 -77.54
N VAL A 1102 9.23 -49.23 -76.55
CA VAL A 1102 9.92 -47.96 -76.24
C VAL A 1102 10.65 -47.41 -77.46
N GLN A 1103 11.31 -48.29 -78.24
CA GLN A 1103 12.07 -47.87 -79.42
C GLN A 1103 11.19 -47.17 -80.48
N ASN A 1104 9.90 -47.48 -80.55
CA ASN A 1104 8.98 -46.82 -81.47
C ASN A 1104 8.80 -45.33 -81.12
N LEU A 1105 8.72 -45.01 -79.82
CA LEU A 1105 8.62 -43.63 -79.34
C LEU A 1105 9.96 -42.90 -79.50
N VAL A 1106 11.07 -43.52 -79.13
CA VAL A 1106 12.42 -42.95 -79.34
C VAL A 1106 12.64 -42.59 -80.80
N ASN A 1107 12.33 -43.49 -81.74
CA ASN A 1107 12.47 -43.22 -83.18
C ASN A 1107 11.58 -42.06 -83.66
N ALA A 1108 10.33 -42.01 -83.18
CA ALA A 1108 9.40 -40.95 -83.55
C ALA A 1108 9.83 -39.58 -83.02
N MET A 1109 10.40 -39.53 -81.81
CA MET A 1109 10.83 -38.31 -81.14
C MET A 1109 12.23 -37.84 -81.56
N ALA A 1110 13.13 -38.73 -82.01
CA ALA A 1110 14.51 -38.40 -82.39
C ALA A 1110 14.66 -37.36 -83.51
N SER A 1111 13.64 -37.21 -84.37
CA SER A 1111 13.63 -36.23 -85.46
C SER A 1111 13.00 -34.88 -85.08
N LEU A 1112 12.51 -34.76 -83.85
CA LEU A 1112 11.83 -33.58 -83.32
C LEU A 1112 12.70 -32.92 -82.25
N THR A 1113 12.52 -31.62 -82.05
CA THR A 1113 13.19 -30.90 -80.95
C THR A 1113 12.39 -31.11 -79.66
N PRO A 1114 13.01 -31.51 -78.54
CA PRO A 1114 12.29 -31.65 -77.28
C PRO A 1114 11.53 -30.36 -76.90
N PRO A 1115 10.29 -30.45 -76.38
CA PRO A 1115 9.54 -29.30 -75.90
C PRO A 1115 10.33 -28.49 -74.86
N ALA A 1116 10.24 -27.17 -74.92
CA ALA A 1116 10.93 -26.30 -73.96
C ALA A 1116 10.28 -26.37 -72.56
N VAL A 1117 11.06 -26.04 -71.52
CA VAL A 1117 10.56 -25.89 -70.15
C VAL A 1117 9.42 -24.86 -70.12
N GLY A 1118 8.36 -25.13 -69.36
CA GLY A 1118 7.13 -24.33 -69.33
C GLY A 1118 6.08 -24.71 -70.39
N GLN A 1119 6.45 -25.48 -71.41
CA GLN A 1119 5.49 -26.00 -72.40
C GLN A 1119 4.86 -27.32 -71.89
N THR A 1120 3.70 -27.25 -71.24
CA THR A 1120 3.04 -28.39 -70.58
C THR A 1120 2.25 -29.32 -71.51
N SER A 1121 2.17 -28.99 -72.80
CA SER A 1121 1.47 -29.78 -73.82
C SER A 1121 2.21 -29.78 -75.16
N LEU A 1122 2.07 -30.88 -75.90
CA LEU A 1122 2.62 -31.00 -77.25
C LEU A 1122 1.95 -29.97 -78.20
N SER A 1123 2.73 -29.37 -79.10
CA SER A 1123 2.17 -28.51 -80.15
C SER A 1123 1.27 -29.31 -81.10
N ALA A 1124 0.35 -28.65 -81.81
CA ALA A 1124 -0.55 -29.35 -82.74
C ALA A 1124 0.20 -30.17 -83.82
N ASP A 1125 1.35 -29.68 -84.31
CA ASP A 1125 2.20 -30.41 -85.26
C ASP A 1125 2.81 -31.67 -84.63
N TYR A 1126 3.22 -31.58 -83.36
CA TYR A 1126 3.81 -32.71 -82.63
C TYR A 1126 2.73 -33.74 -82.28
N GLN A 1127 1.55 -33.31 -81.85
CA GLN A 1127 0.40 -34.19 -81.61
C GLN A 1127 0.03 -34.98 -82.87
N THR A 1128 0.01 -34.34 -84.05
CA THR A 1128 -0.29 -35.02 -85.32
C THR A 1128 0.71 -36.12 -85.66
N LYS A 1129 1.99 -35.95 -85.30
CA LYS A 1129 3.07 -36.92 -85.56
C LYS A 1129 3.16 -38.01 -84.48
N LEU A 1130 2.95 -37.66 -83.22
CA LEU A 1130 3.22 -38.54 -82.08
C LEU A 1130 1.98 -39.28 -81.57
N ASN A 1131 0.77 -38.70 -81.62
CA ASN A 1131 -0.43 -39.36 -81.10
C ASN A 1131 -0.69 -40.76 -81.71
N PRO A 1132 -0.53 -40.98 -83.03
CA PRO A 1132 -0.70 -42.33 -83.60
C PRO A 1132 0.29 -43.35 -83.02
N VAL A 1133 1.54 -42.92 -82.77
CA VAL A 1133 2.59 -43.77 -82.18
C VAL A 1133 2.30 -44.02 -80.70
N ILE A 1134 1.91 -42.99 -79.95
CA ILE A 1134 1.54 -43.09 -78.53
C ILE A 1134 0.37 -44.07 -78.36
N THR A 1135 -0.74 -43.88 -79.07
CA THR A 1135 -1.93 -44.75 -79.01
C THR A 1135 -1.65 -46.19 -79.47
N ALA A 1136 -0.74 -46.37 -80.43
CA ALA A 1136 -0.40 -47.71 -80.91
C ALA A 1136 0.40 -48.53 -79.88
N ASN A 1137 1.26 -47.87 -79.08
CA ASN A 1137 2.22 -48.53 -78.20
C ASN A 1137 1.75 -48.59 -76.74
N TRP A 1138 1.25 -47.48 -76.19
CA TRP A 1138 0.68 -47.48 -74.84
C TRP A 1138 -0.65 -48.25 -74.82
N LYS A 1139 -0.81 -49.19 -73.89
CA LYS A 1139 -1.98 -50.07 -73.77
C LYS A 1139 -2.68 -49.97 -72.43
#